data_AF-A0A2M7A533-F1
#
_entry.id   AF-A0A2M7A533-F1
#
_cell.length_a   1.000
_cell.length_b   1.000
_cell.length_c   1.000
_cell.angle_alpha   90.00
_cell.angle_beta   90.00
_cell.angle_gamma   90.00
#
_symmetry.space_group_name_H-M   'P 1'
#
loop_
_entity.id
_entity.type
_entity.pdbx_description
1 polymer ?
#
loop_
_entity_poly.entity_id
_entity_poly.type
_entity_poly.pdbx_seq_one_letter_code
_entity_poly.pdbx_strand_id
1 'polypeptide(L)'
;MLLTTAILMAATVDKSSAIVLTKEQVVKKKTTTELSFDLPEAKEGQQVCLSLDVRVNYPYWCANNPAMTMEVNGKPVVGRDLINKSLDYQCKNGREAFWTTPNGSSWLLFSWPDFSVEKVKAFDSPYALADTDPFHFVFDITPYVKPGANSIKVSHDEILSEVDHYLVLRDVQVEVGDPVESRNLTTVVRPAPTGDLPTYVPHGRQQVNMRVELSERGLIRLTVGRRSFVIESRTTESNGQWRVAGKENPRAIPRGKSLTVKWRCDRYVVTRTVKVFDDHFFVADTFTNTGKELLGVMLEHTVRSSNPPLDVKLGGRPPFARFQCESGGANPTAVARWADLAVGLVAEDDIFRAHINEFAHDDAFGLADHELGIEPGKSHTLEWSVYPVPNGDYWDFINAIRRNWGSNITIPGLHVFVDWSFHTQQDDWYRNWVRSRGLTMVTAPDAMFEDGKPAMGTAIAMAKPFCERTAAWIDKVHKAAPEVKSLFYINCTLCTEPGAVEKYADSKLIDASGNQQTMSAGCRSGGYIPAPLFVSTLNNSYGKAMMETVKYIVEEVKPDGLYHDIFNSGGYGAKAFGIEWDGCTVRINPDTHEVTGKCSSAALLERDWHVALVKYLRDRKKIIFGNGPGETRTRTNLKVPTFEETYFSASVVRDTHLSTPWGYGNLPWADPSRGYYTPSG
;
A
#
# COMPACT_ATOMS: atom_id res chain seq x y z
N MET A 1 -35.49 -80.20 15.25
CA MET A 1 -35.91 -79.61 13.95
C MET A 1 -35.06 -78.36 13.76
N LEU A 2 -34.22 -78.36 12.72
CA LEU A 2 -33.12 -77.41 12.50
C LEU A 2 -33.61 -76.01 12.07
N LEU A 3 -32.82 -75.01 12.50
CA LEU A 3 -32.47 -73.71 11.90
C LEU A 3 -33.32 -73.17 10.74
N THR A 4 -33.71 -71.89 10.82
CA THR A 4 -32.96 -70.80 10.13
C THR A 4 -33.36 -69.41 10.63
N THR A 5 -32.32 -68.67 11.05
CA THR A 5 -32.31 -67.26 11.44
C THR A 5 -32.31 -66.39 10.19
N ALA A 6 -33.28 -65.48 10.04
CA ALA A 6 -33.21 -64.42 9.03
C ALA A 6 -32.57 -63.18 9.65
N ILE A 7 -31.32 -62.93 9.28
CA ILE A 7 -30.57 -61.71 9.60
C ILE A 7 -31.19 -60.58 8.77
N LEU A 8 -31.79 -59.60 9.45
CA LEU A 8 -32.12 -58.30 8.87
C LEU A 8 -30.79 -57.56 8.69
N MET A 9 -30.25 -57.54 7.47
CA MET A 9 -29.17 -56.60 7.14
C MET A 9 -29.78 -55.20 7.08
N ALA A 10 -29.58 -54.43 8.14
CA ALA A 10 -29.61 -52.98 8.06
C ALA A 10 -28.49 -52.54 7.13
N ALA A 11 -28.85 -52.04 5.95
CA ALA A 11 -27.90 -51.37 5.06
C ALA A 11 -27.48 -50.05 5.71
N THR A 12 -26.35 -50.08 6.41
CA THR A 12 -25.64 -48.89 6.87
C THR A 12 -25.04 -48.17 5.67
N VAL A 13 -25.55 -46.96 5.40
CA VAL A 13 -24.91 -45.76 4.82
C VAL A 13 -23.72 -46.03 3.90
N ASP A 14 -23.93 -45.92 2.59
CA ASP A 14 -22.83 -45.82 1.64
C ASP A 14 -22.29 -44.39 1.61
N LYS A 15 -20.96 -44.26 1.75
CA LYS A 15 -20.21 -43.00 1.76
C LYS A 15 -20.39 -42.28 0.42
N SER A 16 -20.38 -40.95 0.43
CA SER A 16 -20.27 -40.09 -0.75
C SER A 16 -19.16 -40.60 -1.69
N SER A 17 -19.53 -41.19 -2.82
CA SER A 17 -18.56 -41.67 -3.82
C SER A 17 -18.07 -40.48 -4.65
N ALA A 18 -16.80 -40.10 -4.46
CA ALA A 18 -16.17 -39.07 -5.28
C ALA A 18 -16.10 -39.51 -6.76
N ILE A 19 -16.55 -38.64 -7.67
CA ILE A 19 -16.39 -38.80 -9.11
C ILE A 19 -15.02 -38.22 -9.48
N VAL A 20 -14.04 -39.09 -9.71
CA VAL A 20 -12.70 -38.66 -10.13
C VAL A 20 -12.70 -38.35 -11.62
N LEU A 21 -12.43 -37.09 -11.97
CA LEU A 21 -12.41 -36.61 -13.35
C LEU A 21 -11.05 -36.83 -14.00
N THR A 22 -9.99 -36.51 -13.26
CA THR A 22 -8.62 -36.81 -13.65
C THR A 22 -7.71 -36.85 -12.43
N LYS A 23 -6.72 -37.74 -12.46
CA LYS A 23 -5.65 -37.75 -11.47
C LYS A 23 -4.63 -36.65 -11.73
N GLU A 24 -4.33 -36.38 -13.00
CA GLU A 24 -3.42 -35.32 -13.40
C GLU A 24 -3.75 -34.86 -14.83
N GLN A 25 -3.76 -33.55 -15.06
CA GLN A 25 -3.99 -32.94 -16.38
C GLN A 25 -3.15 -31.68 -16.54
N VAL A 26 -2.50 -31.54 -17.69
CA VAL A 26 -1.77 -30.32 -18.07
C VAL A 26 -2.67 -29.44 -18.94
N VAL A 27 -2.70 -28.14 -18.66
CA VAL A 27 -3.37 -27.12 -19.47
C VAL A 27 -2.34 -26.11 -19.94
N LYS A 28 -2.05 -26.10 -21.25
CA LYS A 28 -1.06 -25.21 -21.85
C LYS A 28 -1.55 -23.76 -21.84
N LYS A 29 -0.61 -22.80 -21.88
CA LYS A 29 -0.90 -21.37 -22.02
C LYS A 29 -1.91 -21.09 -23.14
N LYS A 30 -2.91 -20.24 -22.90
CA LYS A 30 -3.98 -19.87 -23.86
C LYS A 30 -4.81 -21.06 -24.37
N THR A 31 -4.89 -22.13 -23.60
CA THR A 31 -5.74 -23.28 -23.92
C THR A 31 -6.73 -23.55 -22.81
N THR A 32 -7.77 -24.31 -23.15
CA THR A 32 -8.82 -24.76 -22.25
C THR A 32 -8.90 -26.27 -22.32
N THR A 33 -9.02 -26.91 -21.17
CA THR A 33 -9.40 -28.33 -21.07
C THR A 33 -10.85 -28.43 -20.62
N GLU A 34 -11.56 -29.46 -21.09
CA GLU A 34 -12.94 -29.75 -20.70
C GLU A 34 -13.02 -31.17 -20.12
N LEU A 35 -13.57 -31.28 -18.92
CA LEU A 35 -13.77 -32.52 -18.18
C LEU A 35 -15.27 -32.75 -18.05
N SER A 36 -15.76 -33.89 -18.53
CA SER A 36 -17.17 -34.26 -18.47
C SER A 36 -17.43 -35.24 -17.33
N PHE A 37 -18.62 -35.17 -16.73
CA PHE A 37 -19.05 -36.11 -15.71
C PHE A 37 -20.56 -36.26 -15.64
N ASP A 38 -21.00 -37.43 -15.22
CA ASP A 38 -22.40 -37.69 -14.91
C ASP A 38 -22.63 -37.58 -13.40
N LEU A 39 -23.49 -36.65 -13.00
CA LEU A 39 -23.83 -36.42 -11.62
C LEU A 39 -25.06 -37.29 -11.23
N PRO A 40 -25.00 -38.05 -10.13
CA PRO A 40 -26.18 -38.70 -9.59
C PRO A 40 -27.22 -37.67 -9.13
N GLU A 41 -28.46 -38.10 -8.93
CA GLU A 41 -29.48 -37.24 -8.33
C GLU A 41 -29.08 -36.89 -6.88
N ALA A 42 -28.78 -35.62 -6.63
CA ALA A 42 -28.50 -35.11 -5.29
C ALA A 42 -29.82 -34.97 -4.51
N LYS A 43 -29.88 -35.49 -3.28
CA LYS A 43 -31.04 -35.33 -2.41
C LYS A 43 -31.18 -33.88 -1.98
N GLU A 44 -32.41 -33.48 -1.65
CA GLU A 44 -32.68 -32.15 -1.08
C GLU A 44 -31.77 -31.88 0.13
N GLY A 45 -31.10 -30.73 0.12
CA GLY A 45 -30.15 -30.33 1.15
C GLY A 45 -28.72 -30.87 0.98
N GLN A 46 -28.43 -31.70 -0.04
CA GLN A 46 -27.05 -32.09 -0.35
C GLN A 46 -26.33 -31.02 -1.16
N GLN A 47 -25.02 -30.93 -0.98
CA GLN A 47 -24.12 -30.03 -1.69
C GLN A 47 -23.28 -30.80 -2.70
N VAL A 48 -22.94 -30.16 -3.82
CA VAL A 48 -22.04 -30.67 -4.85
C VAL A 48 -20.75 -29.84 -4.85
N CYS A 49 -19.63 -30.48 -4.53
CA CYS A 49 -18.34 -29.82 -4.37
C CYS A 49 -17.36 -30.28 -5.46
N LEU A 50 -16.69 -29.32 -6.10
CA LEU A 50 -15.54 -29.57 -6.97
C LEU A 50 -14.25 -29.34 -6.18
N SER A 51 -13.41 -30.37 -6.07
CA SER A 51 -12.10 -30.30 -5.45
C SER A 51 -11.00 -30.52 -6.48
N LEU A 52 -9.92 -29.74 -6.39
CA LEU A 52 -8.70 -29.95 -7.19
C LEU A 52 -7.47 -29.35 -6.52
N ASP A 53 -6.32 -29.93 -6.82
CA ASP A 53 -5.04 -29.28 -6.62
C ASP A 53 -4.61 -28.60 -7.94
N VAL A 54 -4.16 -27.35 -7.86
CA VAL A 54 -3.69 -26.61 -9.04
C VAL A 54 -2.49 -25.72 -8.73
N ARG A 55 -1.55 -25.66 -9.68
CA ARG A 55 -0.39 -24.76 -9.68
C ARG A 55 -0.03 -24.32 -11.09
N VAL A 56 0.72 -23.22 -11.21
CA VAL A 56 1.46 -22.91 -12.43
C VAL A 56 2.80 -23.63 -12.37
N ASN A 57 3.09 -24.45 -13.38
CA ASN A 57 4.37 -25.14 -13.44
C ASN A 57 5.50 -24.16 -13.70
N TYR A 58 6.48 -24.17 -12.80
CA TYR A 58 7.69 -23.37 -12.94
C TYR A 58 8.85 -24.12 -12.25
N PRO A 59 10.09 -24.06 -12.79
CA PRO A 59 11.23 -24.82 -12.24
C PRO A 59 11.65 -24.38 -10.82
N TYR A 60 11.25 -23.18 -10.39
CA TYR A 60 11.48 -22.60 -9.07
C TYR A 60 10.35 -21.62 -8.75
N TRP A 61 10.32 -21.05 -7.53
CA TRP A 61 9.35 -20.00 -7.22
C TRP A 61 9.61 -18.75 -8.05
N CYS A 62 8.60 -18.24 -8.76
CA CYS A 62 8.77 -17.06 -9.62
C CYS A 62 7.80 -15.92 -9.28
N ALA A 63 6.54 -16.20 -8.98
CA ALA A 63 5.51 -15.23 -8.60
C ALA A 63 4.18 -15.94 -8.32
N ASN A 64 3.16 -15.14 -7.98
CA ASN A 64 1.76 -15.55 -8.03
C ASN A 64 1.09 -14.78 -9.18
N ASN A 65 0.32 -15.46 -10.03
CA ASN A 65 -0.26 -14.84 -11.23
C ASN A 65 -1.74 -15.22 -11.41
N PRO A 66 -2.60 -14.30 -11.91
CA PRO A 66 -3.97 -14.64 -12.31
C PRO A 66 -3.89 -15.53 -13.55
N ALA A 67 -3.94 -16.84 -13.32
CA ALA A 67 -3.50 -17.82 -14.30
C ALA A 67 -4.59 -18.81 -14.70
N MET A 68 -5.68 -18.88 -13.93
CA MET A 68 -6.75 -19.85 -14.14
C MET A 68 -8.11 -19.17 -14.13
N THR A 69 -8.95 -19.54 -15.09
CA THR A 69 -10.40 -19.33 -15.05
C THR A 69 -11.10 -20.68 -15.15
N MET A 70 -12.29 -20.81 -14.55
CA MET A 70 -13.07 -22.04 -14.59
C MET A 70 -14.54 -21.76 -14.88
N GLU A 71 -15.18 -22.69 -15.58
CA GLU A 71 -16.63 -22.69 -15.82
C GLU A 71 -17.22 -24.06 -15.54
N VAL A 72 -18.45 -24.10 -15.00
CA VAL A 72 -19.27 -25.31 -14.90
C VAL A 72 -20.53 -25.11 -15.71
N ASN A 73 -20.77 -25.97 -16.71
CA ASN A 73 -21.87 -25.85 -17.66
C ASN A 73 -21.99 -24.43 -18.28
N GLY A 74 -20.86 -23.80 -18.59
CA GLY A 74 -20.78 -22.46 -19.18
C GLY A 74 -21.03 -21.30 -18.22
N LYS A 75 -21.13 -21.55 -16.91
CA LYS A 75 -21.21 -20.52 -15.86
C LYS A 75 -19.86 -20.39 -15.16
N PRO A 76 -19.32 -19.16 -14.96
CA PRO A 76 -18.03 -18.98 -14.31
C PRO A 76 -18.08 -19.36 -12.83
N VAL A 77 -17.03 -20.05 -12.36
CA VAL A 77 -16.77 -20.28 -10.94
C VAL A 77 -16.06 -19.05 -10.38
N VAL A 78 -16.62 -18.44 -9.34
CA VAL A 78 -16.21 -17.15 -8.78
C VAL A 78 -15.77 -17.27 -7.33
N GLY A 79 -15.16 -16.22 -6.77
CA GLY A 79 -14.64 -16.21 -5.40
C GLY A 79 -15.58 -16.72 -4.31
N ARG A 80 -16.87 -16.36 -4.35
CA ARG A 80 -17.87 -16.82 -3.37
C ARG A 80 -18.11 -18.33 -3.39
N ASP A 81 -17.74 -19.00 -4.47
CA ASP A 81 -17.89 -20.45 -4.60
C ASP A 81 -16.78 -21.19 -3.86
N LEU A 82 -15.65 -20.53 -3.53
CA LEU A 82 -14.59 -21.13 -2.71
C LEU A 82 -15.08 -21.37 -1.28
N ILE A 83 -14.94 -22.60 -0.79
CA ILE A 83 -15.45 -22.98 0.54
C ILE A 83 -14.39 -23.53 1.49
N ASN A 84 -13.23 -24.03 1.01
CA ASN A 84 -12.25 -24.65 1.90
C ASN A 84 -11.27 -23.67 2.58
N LYS A 85 -11.25 -22.40 2.18
CA LYS A 85 -10.36 -21.37 2.75
C LYS A 85 -10.88 -19.94 2.48
N SER A 86 -10.30 -18.95 3.16
CA SER A 86 -10.53 -17.52 2.90
C SER A 86 -10.08 -17.11 1.50
N LEU A 87 -10.72 -16.07 0.95
CA LEU A 87 -10.30 -15.47 -0.32
C LEU A 87 -8.99 -14.70 -0.21
N ASP A 88 -8.67 -14.22 0.98
CA ASP A 88 -7.44 -13.55 1.34
C ASP A 88 -6.45 -14.51 2.03
N TYR A 89 -5.17 -14.14 1.98
CA TYR A 89 -4.08 -14.83 2.65
C TYR A 89 -2.99 -13.83 3.05
N GLN A 90 -2.17 -14.21 4.03
CA GLN A 90 -1.03 -13.40 4.49
C GLN A 90 0.30 -14.05 4.11
N CYS A 91 1.18 -13.27 3.51
CA CYS A 91 2.57 -13.62 3.25
C CYS A 91 3.42 -13.47 4.52
N LYS A 92 4.58 -14.14 4.59
CA LYS A 92 5.44 -14.10 5.78
C LYS A 92 5.95 -12.70 6.18
N ASN A 93 6.02 -11.74 5.24
CA ASN A 93 6.33 -10.34 5.55
C ASN A 93 5.14 -9.52 6.09
N GLY A 94 4.02 -10.17 6.41
CA GLY A 94 2.79 -9.55 6.89
C GLY A 94 1.94 -8.89 5.81
N ARG A 95 2.36 -8.91 4.54
CA ARG A 95 1.55 -8.41 3.42
C ARG A 95 0.37 -9.34 3.17
N GLU A 96 -0.81 -8.76 3.04
CA GLU A 96 -2.02 -9.49 2.64
C GLU A 96 -2.17 -9.46 1.12
N ALA A 97 -2.68 -10.55 0.56
CA ALA A 97 -3.06 -10.70 -0.85
C ALA A 97 -4.30 -11.61 -0.94
N PHE A 98 -4.81 -11.85 -2.15
CA PHE A 98 -6.06 -12.58 -2.37
C PHE A 98 -5.96 -13.52 -3.58
N TRP A 99 -6.63 -14.67 -3.49
CA TRP A 99 -6.76 -15.65 -4.57
C TRP A 99 -7.60 -15.09 -5.72
N THR A 100 -8.70 -14.43 -5.37
CA THR A 100 -9.56 -13.70 -6.30
C THR A 100 -10.49 -12.78 -5.47
N THR A 101 -11.36 -12.04 -6.14
CA THR A 101 -12.40 -11.25 -5.47
C THR A 101 -13.70 -12.06 -5.37
N PRO A 102 -14.64 -11.75 -4.46
CA PRO A 102 -15.87 -12.53 -4.29
C PRO A 102 -16.67 -12.84 -5.57
N ASN A 103 -16.66 -11.94 -6.56
CA ASN A 103 -17.30 -12.16 -7.87
C ASN A 103 -16.28 -12.32 -9.01
N GLY A 104 -14.98 -12.32 -8.71
CA GLY A 104 -13.92 -12.54 -9.68
C GLY A 104 -13.84 -14.01 -10.07
N SER A 105 -13.60 -14.26 -11.35
CA SER A 105 -13.46 -15.60 -11.93
C SER A 105 -12.03 -15.92 -12.37
N SER A 106 -11.12 -14.94 -12.30
CA SER A 106 -9.69 -15.16 -12.54
C SER A 106 -8.98 -15.42 -11.21
N TRP A 107 -8.25 -16.52 -11.14
CA TRP A 107 -7.66 -17.07 -9.93
C TRP A 107 -6.14 -16.88 -9.94
N LEU A 108 -5.64 -16.22 -8.90
CA LEU A 108 -4.23 -16.09 -8.59
C LEU A 108 -3.68 -17.44 -8.13
N LEU A 109 -2.69 -17.96 -8.85
CA LEU A 109 -2.07 -19.25 -8.54
C LEU A 109 -0.58 -19.09 -8.24
N PHE A 110 -0.07 -19.95 -7.35
CA PHE A 110 1.35 -20.04 -7.07
C PHE A 110 2.10 -20.74 -8.21
N SER A 111 3.19 -20.11 -8.67
CA SER A 111 4.17 -20.75 -9.54
C SER A 111 5.16 -21.55 -8.70
N TRP A 112 5.14 -22.88 -8.83
CA TRP A 112 5.94 -23.80 -8.01
C TRP A 112 6.31 -25.09 -8.78
N PRO A 113 7.42 -25.79 -8.46
CA PRO A 113 7.81 -27.04 -9.13
C PRO A 113 6.97 -28.26 -8.76
N ASP A 114 6.35 -28.29 -7.59
CA ASP A 114 5.55 -29.40 -7.08
C ASP A 114 4.35 -28.93 -6.23
N PHE A 115 3.67 -29.84 -5.54
CA PHE A 115 2.54 -29.55 -4.65
C PHE A 115 2.90 -29.60 -3.16
N SER A 116 4.17 -29.37 -2.80
CA SER A 116 4.61 -29.44 -1.40
C SER A 116 4.32 -28.14 -0.65
N VAL A 117 3.26 -28.15 0.16
CA VAL A 117 2.90 -27.04 1.06
C VAL A 117 4.04 -26.75 2.05
N GLU A 118 4.72 -27.79 2.52
CA GLU A 118 5.81 -27.74 3.48
C GLU A 118 7.03 -27.05 2.88
N LYS A 119 7.32 -27.27 1.59
CA LYS A 119 8.38 -26.52 0.89
C LYS A 119 8.00 -25.06 0.74
N VAL A 120 6.73 -24.73 0.46
CA VAL A 120 6.28 -23.33 0.42
C VAL A 120 6.44 -22.68 1.79
N LYS A 121 5.98 -23.34 2.85
CA LYS A 121 6.10 -22.86 4.23
C LYS A 121 7.55 -22.75 4.70
N ALA A 122 8.43 -23.64 4.25
CA ALA A 122 9.86 -23.58 4.58
C ALA A 122 10.64 -22.58 3.69
N PHE A 123 10.07 -22.14 2.58
CA PHE A 123 10.76 -21.27 1.63
C PHE A 123 11.07 -19.91 2.26
N ASP A 124 12.34 -19.52 2.18
CA ASP A 124 12.85 -18.27 2.72
C ASP A 124 12.59 -17.11 1.74
N SER A 125 11.31 -16.76 1.59
CA SER A 125 10.87 -15.63 0.77
C SER A 125 9.80 -14.81 1.49
N PRO A 126 9.84 -13.46 1.39
CA PRO A 126 8.82 -12.60 1.98
C PRO A 126 7.42 -12.86 1.43
N TYR A 127 7.33 -13.49 0.24
CA TYR A 127 6.08 -13.82 -0.45
C TYR A 127 5.59 -15.25 -0.21
N ALA A 128 6.32 -16.05 0.56
CA ALA A 128 5.87 -17.37 0.96
C ALA A 128 4.67 -17.27 1.91
N LEU A 129 3.85 -18.32 1.94
CA LEU A 129 2.70 -18.41 2.85
C LEU A 129 3.10 -19.06 4.16
N ALA A 130 2.58 -18.54 5.28
CA ALA A 130 2.80 -19.12 6.59
C ALA A 130 1.83 -20.28 6.87
N ASP A 131 0.53 -20.03 6.72
CA ASP A 131 -0.49 -20.90 7.33
C ASP A 131 -1.55 -21.42 6.35
N THR A 132 -1.42 -21.10 5.05
CA THR A 132 -2.40 -21.48 4.03
C THR A 132 -1.81 -22.41 2.99
N ASP A 133 -2.56 -23.44 2.61
CA ASP A 133 -2.25 -24.29 1.46
C ASP A 133 -2.49 -23.49 0.17
N PRO A 134 -1.48 -23.28 -0.70
CA PRO A 134 -1.65 -22.52 -1.94
C PRO A 134 -2.26 -23.31 -3.11
N PHE A 135 -2.36 -24.63 -2.99
CA PHE A 135 -2.60 -25.50 -4.14
C PHE A 135 -3.99 -26.12 -4.14
N HIS A 136 -4.53 -26.44 -2.97
CA HIS A 136 -5.77 -27.22 -2.87
C HIS A 136 -7.02 -26.33 -2.83
N PHE A 137 -7.91 -26.39 -3.82
CA PHE A 137 -9.14 -25.59 -3.87
C PHE A 137 -10.38 -26.49 -3.84
N VAL A 138 -11.40 -26.06 -3.10
CA VAL A 138 -12.73 -26.69 -3.10
C VAL A 138 -13.80 -25.64 -3.33
N PHE A 139 -14.65 -25.90 -4.32
CA PHE A 139 -15.71 -25.01 -4.78
C PHE A 139 -17.08 -25.63 -4.58
N ASP A 140 -18.04 -24.85 -4.08
CA ASP A 140 -19.46 -25.19 -4.18
C ASP A 140 -19.95 -24.93 -5.60
N ILE A 141 -20.25 -26.01 -6.32
CA ILE A 141 -20.76 -25.95 -7.68
C ILE A 141 -22.24 -26.36 -7.78
N THR A 142 -22.92 -26.53 -6.64
CA THR A 142 -24.33 -26.89 -6.57
C THR A 142 -25.23 -26.03 -7.48
N PRO A 143 -25.06 -24.69 -7.57
CA PRO A 143 -25.90 -23.85 -8.43
C PRO A 143 -25.66 -24.02 -9.95
N TYR A 144 -24.61 -24.75 -10.33
CA TYR A 144 -24.13 -24.84 -11.71
C TYR A 144 -24.35 -26.20 -12.35
N VAL A 145 -24.69 -27.22 -11.55
CA VAL A 145 -24.84 -28.61 -12.01
C VAL A 145 -26.30 -29.06 -12.10
N LYS A 146 -26.52 -30.19 -12.76
CA LYS A 146 -27.81 -30.88 -12.88
C LYS A 146 -27.62 -32.41 -12.82
N PRO A 147 -28.64 -33.20 -12.47
CA PRO A 147 -28.57 -34.65 -12.62
C PRO A 147 -28.22 -35.07 -14.06
N GLY A 148 -27.39 -36.10 -14.22
CA GLY A 148 -26.88 -36.57 -15.51
C GLY A 148 -25.66 -35.77 -15.98
N ALA A 149 -25.54 -35.53 -17.28
CA ALA A 149 -24.32 -35.00 -17.88
C ALA A 149 -24.05 -33.52 -17.55
N ASN A 150 -22.81 -33.24 -17.14
CA ASN A 150 -22.26 -31.92 -16.84
C ASN A 150 -20.84 -31.80 -17.42
N SER A 151 -20.33 -30.56 -17.57
CA SER A 151 -18.93 -30.30 -17.90
C SER A 151 -18.29 -29.20 -17.07
N ILE A 152 -16.98 -29.33 -16.85
CA ILE A 152 -16.10 -28.34 -16.25
C ILE A 152 -15.07 -27.93 -17.29
N LYS A 153 -14.92 -26.63 -17.51
CA LYS A 153 -13.85 -26.04 -18.32
C LYS A 153 -12.84 -25.37 -17.41
N VAL A 154 -11.57 -25.63 -17.65
CA VAL A 154 -10.45 -24.96 -16.98
C VAL A 154 -9.54 -24.35 -18.04
N SER A 155 -9.33 -23.04 -17.96
CA SER A 155 -8.53 -22.29 -18.94
C SER A 155 -7.29 -21.71 -18.28
N HIS A 156 -6.18 -21.70 -19.02
CA HIS A 156 -4.96 -21.03 -18.59
C HIS A 156 -4.81 -19.65 -19.25
N ASP A 157 -4.99 -18.60 -18.46
CA ASP A 157 -4.82 -17.21 -18.88
C ASP A 157 -3.34 -16.89 -19.18
N GLU A 158 -3.11 -15.91 -20.07
CA GLU A 158 -1.76 -15.49 -20.41
C GLU A 158 -1.07 -14.78 -19.25
N ILE A 159 0.03 -15.37 -18.78
CA ILE A 159 1.01 -14.68 -17.94
C ILE A 159 2.13 -14.15 -18.85
N LEU A 160 2.49 -12.88 -18.67
CA LEU A 160 3.61 -12.21 -19.34
C LEU A 160 4.95 -12.74 -18.80
N SER A 161 5.41 -13.87 -19.34
CA SER A 161 6.73 -14.46 -19.06
C SER A 161 7.31 -15.06 -20.33
N GLU A 162 8.64 -15.01 -20.46
CA GLU A 162 9.41 -15.65 -21.54
C GLU A 162 9.67 -17.15 -21.29
N VAL A 163 9.42 -17.63 -20.06
CA VAL A 163 9.58 -19.04 -19.70
C VAL A 163 8.31 -19.81 -20.04
N ASP A 164 8.46 -21.03 -20.57
CA ASP A 164 7.35 -21.93 -20.84
C ASP A 164 6.66 -22.36 -19.54
N HIS A 165 5.35 -22.14 -19.47
CA HIS A 165 4.51 -22.34 -18.30
C HIS A 165 3.16 -22.95 -18.70
N TYR A 166 2.60 -23.71 -17.78
CA TYR A 166 1.32 -24.40 -17.93
C TYR A 166 0.69 -24.66 -16.57
N LEU A 167 -0.62 -24.87 -16.53
CA LEU A 167 -1.28 -25.35 -15.33
C LEU A 167 -1.08 -26.86 -15.19
N VAL A 168 -0.84 -27.29 -13.97
CA VAL A 168 -0.95 -28.70 -13.58
C VAL A 168 -2.16 -28.81 -12.67
N LEU A 169 -3.17 -29.54 -13.12
CA LEU A 169 -4.34 -29.94 -12.32
C LEU A 169 -4.07 -31.34 -11.79
N ARG A 170 -4.36 -31.58 -10.51
CA ARG A 170 -4.22 -32.90 -9.88
C ARG A 170 -5.43 -33.19 -9.01
N ASP A 171 -5.79 -34.47 -8.93
CA ASP A 171 -6.88 -34.98 -8.08
C ASP A 171 -8.19 -34.21 -8.26
N VAL A 172 -8.57 -33.97 -9.52
CA VAL A 172 -9.81 -33.24 -9.86
C VAL A 172 -10.99 -34.18 -9.64
N GLN A 173 -11.87 -33.83 -8.72
CA GLN A 173 -12.99 -34.68 -8.31
C GLN A 173 -14.25 -33.87 -7.98
N VAL A 174 -15.40 -34.50 -8.21
CA VAL A 174 -16.71 -33.97 -7.80
C VAL A 174 -17.31 -34.87 -6.74
N GLU A 175 -17.73 -34.30 -5.63
CA GLU A 175 -18.34 -35.01 -4.51
C GLU A 175 -19.76 -34.50 -4.26
N VAL A 176 -20.68 -35.43 -3.97
CA VAL A 176 -22.04 -35.11 -3.50
C VAL A 176 -22.14 -35.56 -2.06
N GLY A 177 -22.46 -34.65 -1.16
CA GLY A 177 -22.44 -34.93 0.28
C GLY A 177 -23.27 -33.97 1.09
N ASP A 178 -23.12 -34.08 2.41
CA ASP A 178 -23.71 -33.13 3.34
C ASP A 178 -23.08 -31.74 3.15
N PRO A 179 -23.82 -30.65 3.41
CA PRO A 179 -23.30 -29.30 3.31
C PRO A 179 -22.02 -29.11 4.13
N VAL A 180 -20.99 -28.58 3.47
CA VAL A 180 -19.74 -28.18 4.10
C VAL A 180 -19.88 -26.72 4.52
N GLU A 181 -19.60 -26.44 5.79
CA GLU A 181 -19.52 -25.07 6.28
C GLU A 181 -18.37 -24.33 5.58
N SER A 182 -18.71 -23.23 4.92
CA SER A 182 -17.73 -22.43 4.19
C SER A 182 -16.75 -21.77 5.16
N ARG A 183 -15.46 -22.01 4.94
CA ARG A 183 -14.36 -21.29 5.60
C ARG A 183 -14.07 -19.94 4.94
N ASN A 184 -14.76 -19.61 3.85
CA ASN A 184 -14.67 -18.32 3.20
C ASN A 184 -15.52 -17.29 3.95
N LEU A 185 -14.93 -16.72 5.00
CA LEU A 185 -15.60 -15.71 5.83
C LEU A 185 -15.63 -14.32 5.16
N THR A 186 -14.85 -14.12 4.10
CA THR A 186 -14.70 -12.84 3.39
C THR A 186 -15.99 -12.39 2.70
N THR A 187 -16.93 -13.31 2.44
CA THR A 187 -18.23 -13.04 1.81
C THR A 187 -19.39 -12.94 2.81
N VAL A 188 -19.14 -13.19 4.09
CA VAL A 188 -20.18 -13.17 5.13
C VAL A 188 -20.46 -11.73 5.56
N VAL A 189 -21.57 -11.16 5.09
CA VAL A 189 -22.08 -9.88 5.59
C VAL A 189 -22.58 -10.08 7.00
N ARG A 190 -21.84 -9.58 7.99
CA ARG A 190 -22.31 -9.54 9.38
C ARG A 190 -23.36 -8.43 9.52
N PRO A 191 -24.44 -8.64 10.28
CA PRO A 191 -25.37 -7.56 10.58
C PRO A 191 -24.61 -6.41 11.24
N ALA A 192 -25.08 -5.18 11.03
CA ALA A 192 -24.55 -4.02 11.73
C ALA A 192 -24.58 -4.29 13.24
N PRO A 193 -23.51 -3.97 13.99
CA PRO A 193 -23.52 -4.11 15.44
C PRO A 193 -24.72 -3.37 16.04
N THR A 194 -25.39 -3.98 17.00
CA THR A 194 -26.47 -3.33 17.75
C THR A 194 -25.93 -2.85 19.10
N GLY A 195 -26.43 -1.71 19.56
CA GLY A 195 -25.97 -1.06 20.80
C GLY A 195 -24.82 -0.08 20.57
N ASP A 196 -24.22 0.38 21.68
CA ASP A 196 -23.14 1.35 21.65
C ASP A 196 -21.87 0.72 21.05
N LEU A 197 -21.31 1.39 20.04
CA LEU A 197 -20.02 1.01 19.49
C LEU A 197 -18.90 1.43 20.45
N PRO A 198 -17.90 0.57 20.71
CA PRO A 198 -16.75 0.95 21.50
C PRO A 198 -16.04 2.12 20.83
N THR A 199 -15.88 3.21 21.56
CA THR A 199 -15.09 4.36 21.12
C THR A 199 -13.67 4.20 21.63
N TYR A 200 -12.73 3.99 20.73
CA TYR A 200 -11.32 3.92 21.07
C TYR A 200 -10.74 5.33 21.14
N VAL A 201 -10.36 5.76 22.34
CA VAL A 201 -9.75 7.06 22.58
C VAL A 201 -8.26 6.85 22.86
N PRO A 202 -7.35 7.37 22.02
CA PRO A 202 -5.93 7.29 22.31
C PRO A 202 -5.59 7.94 23.66
N HIS A 203 -4.61 7.38 24.36
CA HIS A 203 -4.11 7.99 25.59
C HIS A 203 -3.67 9.45 25.35
N GLY A 204 -3.89 10.30 26.36
CA GLY A 204 -3.39 11.67 26.36
C GLY A 204 -1.86 11.73 26.41
N ARG A 205 -1.31 12.95 26.43
CA ARG A 205 0.14 13.14 26.62
C ARG A 205 0.55 12.57 27.98
N GLN A 206 1.58 11.74 27.98
CA GLN A 206 2.10 11.10 29.20
C GLN A 206 3.50 11.60 29.49
N GLN A 207 3.81 11.85 30.75
CA GLN A 207 5.18 12.08 31.17
C GLN A 207 5.88 10.73 31.35
N VAL A 208 6.90 10.46 30.53
CA VAL A 208 7.72 9.25 30.62
C VAL A 208 8.90 9.52 31.55
N ASN A 209 9.12 8.62 32.51
CA ASN A 209 10.31 8.65 33.36
C ASN A 209 11.51 8.06 32.60
N MET A 210 12.13 8.90 31.77
CA MET A 210 13.32 8.57 30.99
C MET A 210 14.52 9.41 31.41
N ARG A 211 15.71 8.81 31.31
CA ARG A 211 17.00 9.50 31.39
C ARG A 211 17.67 9.39 30.02
N VAL A 212 18.03 10.54 29.46
CA VAL A 212 18.74 10.64 28.18
C VAL A 212 20.11 11.22 28.43
N GLU A 213 21.15 10.59 27.89
CA GLU A 213 22.53 11.02 28.02
C GLU A 213 23.19 11.07 26.64
N LEU A 214 24.03 12.08 26.41
CA LEU A 214 24.70 12.30 25.13
C LEU A 214 26.22 12.40 25.35
N SER A 215 26.97 11.59 24.61
CA SER A 215 28.44 11.62 24.60
C SER A 215 28.98 12.76 23.74
N GLU A 216 30.25 13.12 23.94
CA GLU A 216 30.93 14.15 23.15
C GLU A 216 31.03 13.81 21.65
N ARG A 217 30.94 12.51 21.31
CA ARG A 217 30.98 11.99 19.93
C ARG A 217 29.63 11.47 19.44
N GLY A 218 28.54 11.91 20.05
CA GLY A 218 27.19 11.75 19.51
C GLY A 218 26.41 10.50 19.93
N LEU A 219 26.98 9.57 20.70
CA LEU A 219 26.26 8.39 21.19
C LEU A 219 25.20 8.80 22.20
N ILE A 220 24.00 8.24 22.08
CA ILE A 220 22.88 8.51 22.97
C ILE A 220 22.62 7.27 23.83
N ARG A 221 22.49 7.45 25.14
CA ARG A 221 21.99 6.44 26.06
C ARG A 221 20.60 6.81 26.51
N LEU A 222 19.65 5.90 26.36
CA LEU A 222 18.29 6.01 26.85
C LEU A 222 18.10 5.01 27.99
N THR A 223 17.66 5.46 29.15
CA THR A 223 17.24 4.60 30.26
C THR A 223 15.77 4.86 30.58
N VAL A 224 14.96 3.79 30.63
CA VAL A 224 13.54 3.83 30.97
C VAL A 224 13.27 2.70 31.96
N GLY A 225 12.85 3.04 33.18
CA GLY A 225 12.74 2.07 34.26
C GLY A 225 14.07 1.35 34.51
N ARG A 226 14.08 0.01 34.37
CA ARG A 226 15.28 -0.84 34.52
C ARG A 226 16.00 -1.13 33.20
N ARG A 227 15.46 -0.67 32.06
CA ARG A 227 16.01 -0.95 30.73
C ARG A 227 16.93 0.18 30.30
N SER A 228 18.05 -0.18 29.70
CA SER A 228 18.99 0.75 29.07
C SER A 228 19.16 0.37 27.60
N PHE A 229 19.14 1.38 26.74
CA PHE A 229 19.36 1.27 25.31
C PHE A 229 20.53 2.15 24.92
N VAL A 230 21.32 1.67 23.97
CA VAL A 230 22.38 2.46 23.33
C VAL A 230 21.91 2.76 21.92
N ILE A 231 21.90 4.04 21.57
CA ILE A 231 21.59 4.49 20.23
C ILE A 231 22.90 4.98 19.62
N GLU A 232 23.42 4.15 18.74
CA GLU A 232 24.71 4.31 18.11
C GLU A 232 24.52 4.84 16.70
N SER A 233 25.15 5.97 16.39
CA SER A 233 25.19 6.45 15.02
C SER A 233 26.47 5.99 14.35
N ARG A 234 26.40 5.51 13.11
CA ARG A 234 27.57 5.40 12.25
C ARG A 234 27.40 6.23 10.98
N THR A 235 28.50 6.78 10.50
CA THR A 235 28.52 7.62 9.30
C THR A 235 29.73 7.26 8.43
N THR A 236 29.63 7.47 7.13
CA THR A 236 30.71 7.13 6.20
C THR A 236 31.92 8.03 6.37
N GLU A 237 33.11 7.45 6.21
CA GLU A 237 34.40 8.11 6.05
C GLU A 237 34.99 7.68 4.69
N SER A 238 36.07 8.34 4.26
CA SER A 238 36.79 8.00 3.03
C SER A 238 37.29 6.55 3.02
N ASN A 239 37.50 5.99 1.82
CA ASN A 239 37.99 4.63 1.59
C ASN A 239 37.09 3.52 2.18
N GLY A 240 35.77 3.70 2.15
CA GLY A 240 34.83 2.67 2.60
C GLY A 240 34.76 2.45 4.11
N GLN A 241 35.36 3.32 4.92
CA GLN A 241 35.36 3.16 6.37
C GLN A 241 34.10 3.74 7.00
N TRP A 242 33.62 3.11 8.08
CA TRP A 242 32.53 3.64 8.89
C TRP A 242 33.06 4.19 10.19
N ARG A 243 32.64 5.40 10.54
CA ARG A 243 32.89 5.98 11.85
C ARG A 243 31.69 5.80 12.75
N VAL A 244 31.93 5.21 13.91
CA VAL A 244 30.91 4.99 14.93
C VAL A 244 30.99 6.09 16.00
N ALA A 245 29.83 6.56 16.46
CA ALA A 245 29.70 7.51 17.55
C ALA A 245 30.37 6.97 18.84
N GLY A 246 31.24 7.78 19.44
CA GLY A 246 32.08 7.35 20.58
C GLY A 246 31.32 7.29 21.91
N LYS A 247 31.76 6.43 22.83
CA LYS A 247 31.12 6.17 24.15
C LYS A 247 31.55 7.11 25.28
N GLU A 248 32.48 8.03 25.01
CA GLU A 248 33.21 8.79 26.04
C GLU A 248 32.35 9.90 26.68
N ASN A 249 32.38 9.97 28.02
CA ASN A 249 31.81 11.05 28.84
C ASN A 249 30.34 11.42 28.53
N PRO A 250 29.38 10.47 28.57
CA PRO A 250 27.97 10.79 28.38
C PRO A 250 27.48 11.74 29.48
N ARG A 251 26.81 12.82 29.06
CA ARG A 251 26.23 13.83 29.96
C ARG A 251 24.71 13.72 29.93
N ALA A 252 24.09 13.66 31.09
CA ALA A 252 22.64 13.66 31.22
C ALA A 252 22.04 14.98 30.74
N ILE A 253 20.96 14.89 29.97
CA ILE A 253 20.20 16.03 29.47
C ILE A 253 18.90 16.12 30.29
N PRO A 254 18.71 17.16 31.11
CA PRO A 254 17.46 17.33 31.85
C PRO A 254 16.26 17.51 30.92
N ARG A 255 15.08 17.10 31.37
CA ARG A 255 13.79 17.37 30.71
C ARG A 255 13.64 18.87 30.42
N GLY A 256 13.15 19.20 29.24
CA GLY A 256 12.96 20.57 28.76
C GLY A 256 14.27 21.28 28.37
N LYS A 257 15.42 20.61 28.45
CA LYS A 257 16.72 21.13 28.05
C LYS A 257 17.23 20.43 26.79
N SER A 258 18.24 21.04 26.20
CA SER A 258 18.97 20.49 25.06
C SER A 258 20.47 20.50 25.34
N LEU A 259 21.19 19.58 24.70
CA LEU A 259 22.65 19.55 24.67
C LEU A 259 23.12 19.42 23.23
N THR A 260 24.11 20.21 22.86
CA THR A 260 24.75 20.18 21.54
C THR A 260 26.18 19.69 21.67
N VAL A 261 26.58 18.75 20.81
CA VAL A 261 27.95 18.28 20.67
C VAL A 261 28.38 18.37 19.20
N LYS A 262 29.68 18.50 18.97
CA LYS A 262 30.26 18.70 17.65
C LYS A 262 31.52 17.87 17.51
N TRP A 263 31.62 17.10 16.44
CA TRP A 263 32.81 16.32 16.13
C TRP A 263 33.18 16.41 14.65
N ARG A 264 34.48 16.25 14.37
CA ARG A 264 35.03 16.28 13.01
C ARG A 264 35.17 14.86 12.48
N CYS A 265 34.63 14.64 11.29
CA CYS A 265 34.89 13.50 10.40
C CYS A 265 35.96 13.92 9.36
N ASP A 266 36.33 13.02 8.46
CA ASP A 266 37.40 13.28 7.48
C ASP A 266 37.08 14.49 6.59
N ARG A 267 35.94 14.43 5.89
CA ARG A 267 35.52 15.47 4.92
C ARG A 267 34.42 16.40 5.41
N TYR A 268 33.86 16.15 6.58
CA TYR A 268 32.72 16.90 7.12
C TYR A 268 32.79 17.03 8.63
N VAL A 269 31.92 17.89 9.15
CA VAL A 269 31.73 18.09 10.58
C VAL A 269 30.27 17.80 10.90
N VAL A 270 30.03 17.08 11.99
CA VAL A 270 28.68 16.81 12.49
C VAL A 270 28.44 17.67 13.73
N THR A 271 27.30 18.34 13.76
CA THR A 271 26.77 19.01 14.95
C THR A 271 25.46 18.35 15.32
N ARG A 272 25.41 17.66 16.45
CA ARG A 272 24.21 17.01 16.98
C ARG A 272 23.64 17.81 18.11
N THR A 273 22.35 18.13 18.02
CA THR A 273 21.57 18.70 19.13
C THR A 273 20.52 17.69 19.57
N VAL A 274 20.53 17.32 20.85
CA VAL A 274 19.49 16.46 21.46
C VAL A 274 18.66 17.28 22.43
N LYS A 275 17.34 17.24 22.30
CA LYS A 275 16.38 17.93 23.18
C LYS A 275 15.42 16.93 23.81
N VAL A 276 15.29 16.98 25.14
CA VAL A 276 14.44 16.04 25.90
C VAL A 276 13.10 16.69 26.21
N PHE A 277 12.02 16.05 25.79
CA PHE A 277 10.64 16.44 26.07
C PHE A 277 10.02 15.51 27.13
N ASP A 278 8.69 15.59 27.30
CA ASP A 278 8.00 14.84 28.34
C ASP A 278 7.85 13.35 28.06
N ASP A 279 7.62 13.00 26.79
CA ASP A 279 7.31 11.66 26.27
C ASP A 279 8.33 11.14 25.25
N HIS A 280 9.22 12.00 24.76
CA HIS A 280 10.19 11.67 23.72
C HIS A 280 11.43 12.57 23.82
N PHE A 281 12.46 12.25 23.05
CA PHE A 281 13.51 13.20 22.76
C PHE A 281 13.72 13.33 21.26
N PHE A 282 14.11 14.53 20.85
CA PHE A 282 14.35 14.94 19.48
C PHE A 282 15.85 15.09 19.25
N VAL A 283 16.29 14.75 18.04
CA VAL A 283 17.67 14.85 17.59
C VAL A 283 17.71 15.59 16.26
N ALA A 284 18.60 16.58 16.16
CA ALA A 284 18.94 17.26 14.92
C ALA A 284 20.44 17.07 14.65
N ASP A 285 20.75 16.44 13.52
CA ASP A 285 22.10 16.17 13.04
C ASP A 285 22.42 17.05 11.83
N THR A 286 23.24 18.08 12.03
CA THR A 286 23.72 18.93 10.95
C THR A 286 25.06 18.42 10.44
N PHE A 287 25.09 18.02 9.17
CA PHE A 287 26.30 17.61 8.45
C PHE A 287 26.81 18.75 7.60
N THR A 288 28.04 19.21 7.83
CA THR A 288 28.66 20.31 7.07
C THR A 288 29.83 19.78 6.25
N ASN A 289 29.73 19.87 4.92
CA ASN A 289 30.83 19.51 4.03
C ASN A 289 31.96 20.55 4.14
N THR A 290 33.13 20.11 4.59
CA THR A 290 34.32 20.97 4.76
C THR A 290 35.31 20.88 3.60
N GLY A 291 35.04 20.01 2.62
CA GLY A 291 35.85 19.80 1.43
C GLY A 291 35.48 20.75 0.28
N LYS A 292 36.08 20.49 -0.89
CA LYS A 292 35.92 21.27 -2.12
C LYS A 292 35.04 20.59 -3.19
N GLU A 293 34.62 19.35 -2.95
CA GLU A 293 33.81 18.56 -3.87
C GLU A 293 32.51 18.13 -3.20
N LEU A 294 31.52 17.75 -4.03
CA LEU A 294 30.28 17.13 -3.56
C LEU A 294 30.59 15.91 -2.68
N LEU A 295 30.00 15.88 -1.49
CA LEU A 295 30.20 14.82 -0.52
C LEU A 295 28.94 13.96 -0.44
N GLY A 296 29.11 12.64 -0.46
CA GLY A 296 28.07 11.69 -0.07
C GLY A 296 28.29 11.27 1.39
N VAL A 297 27.24 11.27 2.20
CA VAL A 297 27.28 10.76 3.57
C VAL A 297 26.19 9.72 3.72
N MET A 298 26.56 8.45 3.93
CA MET A 298 25.59 7.48 4.44
C MET A 298 25.64 7.51 5.96
N LEU A 299 24.48 7.37 6.60
CA LEU A 299 24.35 7.35 8.05
C LEU A 299 23.33 6.31 8.50
N GLU A 300 23.54 5.78 9.70
CA GLU A 300 22.63 4.85 10.35
C GLU A 300 22.54 5.18 11.84
N HIS A 301 21.32 5.12 12.38
CA HIS A 301 21.01 5.28 13.80
C HIS A 301 20.46 3.95 14.34
N THR A 302 21.30 3.23 15.07
CA THR A 302 21.03 1.86 15.51
C THR A 302 20.69 1.83 16.98
N VAL A 303 19.51 1.33 17.34
CA VAL A 303 19.15 0.99 18.71
C VAL A 303 19.68 -0.40 19.02
N ARG A 304 20.46 -0.51 20.09
CA ARG A 304 20.94 -1.77 20.64
C ARG A 304 20.38 -1.97 22.05
N SER A 305 19.92 -3.18 22.32
CA SER A 305 19.46 -3.60 23.65
C SER A 305 20.19 -4.87 24.08
N SER A 306 20.31 -5.09 25.39
CA SER A 306 20.90 -6.33 25.93
C SER A 306 19.97 -7.54 25.81
N ASN A 307 18.67 -7.31 25.62
CA ASN A 307 17.67 -8.37 25.48
C ASN A 307 16.93 -8.23 24.15
N PRO A 308 16.70 -9.33 23.41
CA PRO A 308 15.96 -9.27 22.15
C PRO A 308 14.53 -8.77 22.40
N PRO A 309 13.95 -8.03 21.44
CA PRO A 309 12.54 -7.65 21.49
C PRO A 309 11.61 -8.85 21.25
N LEU A 310 10.35 -8.72 21.69
CA LEU A 310 9.26 -9.66 21.37
C LEU A 310 8.80 -9.51 19.93
N ASP A 311 8.78 -8.29 19.40
CA ASP A 311 8.53 -7.99 18.00
C ASP A 311 9.24 -6.70 17.56
N VAL A 312 9.41 -6.57 16.24
CA VAL A 312 9.92 -5.38 15.56
C VAL A 312 8.97 -5.04 14.42
N LYS A 313 8.76 -3.75 14.15
CA LYS A 313 8.05 -3.27 12.98
C LYS A 313 8.84 -2.19 12.25
N LEU A 314 8.96 -2.33 10.93
CA LEU A 314 9.54 -1.38 9.98
C LEU A 314 8.40 -0.83 9.12
N GLY A 315 8.15 0.47 9.15
CA GLY A 315 7.01 1.10 8.47
C GLY A 315 5.67 0.45 8.83
N GLY A 316 5.54 -0.08 10.04
CA GLY A 316 4.35 -0.80 10.52
C GLY A 316 4.23 -2.28 10.16
N ARG A 317 5.21 -2.87 9.44
CA ARG A 317 5.22 -4.31 9.10
C ARG A 317 6.31 -5.08 9.86
N PRO A 318 6.06 -6.36 10.20
CA PRO A 318 7.10 -7.20 10.75
C PRO A 318 8.21 -7.43 9.70
N PRO A 319 9.49 -7.44 10.09
CA PRO A 319 10.54 -7.92 9.21
C PRO A 319 10.32 -9.43 8.98
N PHE A 320 10.43 -9.83 7.72
CA PHE A 320 10.49 -11.21 7.26
C PHE A 320 11.88 -11.81 7.42
N ALA A 321 12.90 -11.08 6.97
CA ALA A 321 14.27 -11.57 6.96
C ALA A 321 15.00 -11.19 8.24
N ARG A 322 15.99 -12.02 8.59
CA ARG A 322 16.92 -11.74 9.70
C ARG A 322 17.59 -10.37 9.56
N PHE A 323 17.88 -9.99 8.33
CA PHE A 323 18.36 -8.67 7.94
C PHE A 323 17.37 -8.11 6.93
N GLN A 324 16.72 -7.02 7.29
CA GLN A 324 15.77 -6.36 6.40
C GLN A 324 15.97 -4.86 6.44
N CYS A 325 15.80 -4.26 5.27
CA CYS A 325 15.73 -2.83 5.05
C CYS A 325 14.45 -2.56 4.26
N GLU A 326 13.65 -1.60 4.73
CA GLU A 326 12.47 -1.08 4.04
C GLU A 326 12.70 0.40 3.73
N SER A 327 11.93 0.94 2.79
CA SER A 327 11.94 2.36 2.47
C SER A 327 10.52 2.87 2.22
N GLY A 328 10.34 4.18 2.35
CA GLY A 328 9.06 4.85 2.09
C GLY A 328 8.78 5.97 3.09
N GLY A 329 8.75 7.22 2.62
CA GLY A 329 8.68 8.38 3.51
C GLY A 329 7.30 8.63 4.14
N ALA A 330 6.30 7.83 3.78
CA ALA A 330 4.93 7.91 4.31
C ALA A 330 4.82 7.44 5.77
N ASN A 331 5.55 6.38 6.12
CA ASN A 331 5.63 5.85 7.48
C ASN A 331 7.09 5.54 7.86
N PRO A 332 7.91 6.58 8.11
CA PRO A 332 9.36 6.49 8.29
C PRO A 332 9.73 6.02 9.71
N THR A 333 9.24 4.85 10.13
CA THR A 333 9.30 4.38 11.53
C THR A 333 9.92 2.99 11.69
N ALA A 334 10.72 2.84 12.73
CA ALA A 334 11.21 1.56 13.21
C ALA A 334 10.92 1.44 14.71
N VAL A 335 10.22 0.39 15.16
CA VAL A 335 9.85 0.20 16.56
C VAL A 335 10.03 -1.24 16.99
N ALA A 336 10.52 -1.43 18.21
CA ALA A 336 10.63 -2.72 18.85
C ALA A 336 9.85 -2.75 20.16
N ARG A 337 9.21 -3.88 20.44
CA ARG A 337 8.38 -4.08 21.64
C ARG A 337 8.99 -5.14 22.56
N TRP A 338 8.90 -4.89 23.85
CA TRP A 338 9.12 -5.83 24.95
C TRP A 338 7.83 -5.94 25.79
N ALA A 339 7.82 -6.84 26.77
CA ALA A 339 6.64 -7.10 27.59
C ALA A 339 6.08 -5.85 28.32
N ASP A 340 6.94 -4.90 28.66
CA ASP A 340 6.65 -3.73 29.50
C ASP A 340 7.00 -2.38 28.84
N LEU A 341 7.42 -2.38 27.56
CA LEU A 341 7.94 -1.19 26.89
C LEU A 341 7.96 -1.37 25.37
N ALA A 342 7.54 -0.36 24.62
CA ALA A 342 7.96 -0.17 23.23
C ALA A 342 8.97 0.98 23.12
N VAL A 343 9.93 0.87 22.20
CA VAL A 343 10.85 1.96 21.84
C VAL A 343 10.87 2.08 20.34
N GLY A 344 10.51 3.27 19.83
CA GLY A 344 10.47 3.52 18.38
C GLY A 344 11.21 4.78 17.97
N LEU A 345 11.72 4.77 16.75
CA LEU A 345 12.37 5.87 16.06
C LEU A 345 11.48 6.35 14.91
N VAL A 346 11.52 7.65 14.63
CA VAL A 346 10.84 8.25 13.47
C VAL A 346 11.71 9.33 12.83
N ALA A 347 11.83 9.34 11.51
CA ALA A 347 12.43 10.46 10.77
C ALA A 347 11.42 11.62 10.65
N GLU A 348 11.86 12.85 10.91
CA GLU A 348 10.97 14.02 11.06
C GLU A 348 11.07 15.04 9.93
N ASP A 349 12.25 15.33 9.38
CA ASP A 349 12.39 16.37 8.36
C ASP A 349 12.06 15.87 6.94
N ASP A 350 12.12 16.77 5.96
CA ASP A 350 11.77 16.42 4.58
C ASP A 350 12.80 15.48 3.94
N ILE A 351 14.10 15.73 4.14
CA ILE A 351 15.19 14.99 3.50
C ILE A 351 15.25 13.59 4.10
N PHE A 352 15.31 13.48 5.43
CA PHE A 352 15.49 12.17 6.06
C PHE A 352 14.29 11.25 5.79
N ARG A 353 13.07 11.79 5.74
CA ARG A 353 11.89 11.00 5.34
C ARG A 353 11.93 10.55 3.87
N ALA A 354 12.40 11.42 2.97
CA ALA A 354 12.49 11.09 1.54
C ALA A 354 13.60 10.08 1.21
N HIS A 355 14.63 9.98 2.06
CA HIS A 355 15.75 9.06 1.91
C HIS A 355 15.66 7.84 2.84
N ILE A 356 14.58 7.74 3.62
CA ILE A 356 14.53 6.83 4.75
C ILE A 356 14.72 5.38 4.33
N ASN A 357 15.59 4.73 5.08
CA ASN A 357 15.74 3.29 5.13
C ASN A 357 15.52 2.84 6.58
N GLU A 358 14.44 2.11 6.87
CA GLU A 358 14.26 1.47 8.17
C GLU A 358 14.85 0.07 8.14
N PHE A 359 15.55 -0.33 9.20
CA PHE A 359 16.18 -1.64 9.22
C PHE A 359 16.04 -2.39 10.53
N ALA A 360 16.16 -3.71 10.43
CA ALA A 360 16.24 -4.64 11.55
C ALA A 360 17.32 -5.71 11.34
N HIS A 361 17.94 -6.11 12.45
CA HIS A 361 18.90 -7.19 12.64
C HIS A 361 18.49 -7.99 13.89
N ASP A 362 19.19 -9.08 14.22
CA ASP A 362 18.83 -9.94 15.39
C ASP A 362 18.69 -9.20 16.72
N ASP A 363 19.57 -8.23 16.97
CA ASP A 363 19.72 -7.54 18.24
C ASP A 363 19.55 -6.01 18.12
N ALA A 364 19.16 -5.54 16.93
CA ALA A 364 19.16 -4.12 16.61
C ALA A 364 18.10 -3.75 15.58
N PHE A 365 17.66 -2.50 15.66
CA PHE A 365 16.78 -1.87 14.67
C PHE A 365 17.13 -0.39 14.57
N GLY A 366 16.74 0.26 13.49
CA GLY A 366 17.13 1.65 13.30
C GLY A 366 16.59 2.32 12.05
N LEU A 367 17.10 3.53 11.84
CA LEU A 367 16.84 4.38 10.68
C LEU A 367 18.15 4.70 9.98
N ALA A 368 18.14 4.82 8.65
CA ALA A 368 19.30 5.09 7.83
C ALA A 368 18.96 6.04 6.67
N ASP A 369 19.97 6.77 6.22
CA ASP A 369 19.96 7.54 4.96
C ASP A 369 21.24 7.14 4.22
N HIS A 370 21.08 6.62 3.01
CA HIS A 370 22.17 6.15 2.16
C HIS A 370 22.37 7.02 0.92
N GLU A 371 21.76 8.21 0.88
CA GLU A 371 21.63 9.03 -0.32
C GLU A 371 21.97 10.52 -0.07
N LEU A 372 22.32 10.93 1.15
CA LEU A 372 22.60 12.33 1.46
C LEU A 372 23.84 12.87 0.72
N GLY A 373 23.59 13.85 -0.15
CA GLY A 373 24.57 14.65 -0.88
C GLY A 373 24.69 16.06 -0.32
N ILE A 374 25.91 16.54 -0.12
CA ILE A 374 26.18 17.86 0.47
C ILE A 374 27.20 18.60 -0.40
N GLU A 375 26.80 19.73 -0.98
CA GLU A 375 27.69 20.57 -1.77
C GLU A 375 28.85 21.16 -0.94
N PRO A 376 29.98 21.54 -1.57
CA PRO A 376 31.11 22.17 -0.89
C PRO A 376 30.69 23.37 -0.02
N GLY A 377 31.07 23.35 1.25
CA GLY A 377 30.75 24.42 2.21
C GLY A 377 29.27 24.53 2.60
N LYS A 378 28.40 23.64 2.13
CA LYS A 378 26.99 23.60 2.51
C LYS A 378 26.75 22.67 3.70
N SER A 379 25.54 22.71 4.23
CA SER A 379 25.10 21.84 5.31
C SER A 379 23.66 21.41 5.12
N HIS A 380 23.36 20.18 5.51
CA HIS A 380 22.00 19.66 5.64
C HIS A 380 21.78 19.19 7.07
N THR A 381 20.55 19.35 7.57
CA THR A 381 20.16 18.88 8.91
C THR A 381 19.12 17.80 8.76
N LEU A 382 19.41 16.64 9.31
CA LEU A 382 18.46 15.53 9.41
C LEU A 382 17.90 15.49 10.83
N GLU A 383 16.58 15.41 10.95
CA GLU A 383 15.85 15.46 12.20
C GLU A 383 15.10 14.15 12.43
N TRP A 384 15.19 13.63 13.65
CA TRP A 384 14.53 12.39 14.05
C TRP A 384 14.23 12.38 15.55
N SER A 385 13.30 11.53 15.96
CA SER A 385 12.87 11.44 17.36
C SER A 385 12.83 10.00 17.84
N VAL A 386 12.93 9.84 19.16
CA VAL A 386 12.82 8.56 19.84
C VAL A 386 11.73 8.61 20.90
N TYR A 387 10.82 7.65 20.82
CA TYR A 387 9.66 7.53 21.69
C TYR A 387 9.76 6.24 22.51
N PRO A 388 10.12 6.32 23.79
CA PRO A 388 9.84 5.26 24.74
C PRO A 388 8.38 5.28 25.17
N VAL A 389 7.71 4.14 25.10
CA VAL A 389 6.28 3.99 25.42
C VAL A 389 6.10 2.87 26.46
N PRO A 390 6.15 3.20 27.76
CA PRO A 390 6.00 2.21 28.83
C PRO A 390 4.66 1.47 28.74
N ASN A 391 4.68 0.15 28.81
CA ASN A 391 3.52 -0.75 28.64
C ASN A 391 2.73 -0.54 27.34
N GLY A 392 3.31 0.14 26.35
CA GLY A 392 2.64 0.42 25.08
C GLY A 392 3.06 -0.53 23.97
N ASP A 393 2.35 -0.42 22.86
CA ASP A 393 2.60 -1.17 21.63
C ASP A 393 2.88 -0.24 20.42
N TYR A 394 2.79 -0.81 19.22
CA TYR A 394 2.90 -0.08 17.96
C TYR A 394 1.91 1.09 17.85
N TRP A 395 0.66 0.88 18.25
CA TRP A 395 -0.39 1.88 18.11
C TRP A 395 -0.22 3.01 19.12
N ASP A 396 0.22 2.71 20.34
CA ASP A 396 0.56 3.75 21.32
C ASP A 396 1.73 4.62 20.84
N PHE A 397 2.73 4.01 20.21
CA PHE A 397 3.85 4.71 19.56
C PHE A 397 3.39 5.61 18.41
N ILE A 398 2.58 5.10 17.47
CA ILE A 398 2.01 5.89 16.38
C ILE A 398 1.17 7.05 16.93
N ASN A 399 0.32 6.79 17.93
CA ASN A 399 -0.49 7.82 18.57
C ASN A 399 0.37 8.90 19.25
N ALA A 400 1.50 8.53 19.86
CA ALA A 400 2.44 9.50 20.42
C ALA A 400 3.05 10.42 19.36
N ILE A 401 3.47 9.86 18.22
CA ILE A 401 3.98 10.66 17.11
C ILE A 401 2.89 11.60 16.58
N ARG A 402 1.70 11.07 16.27
CA ARG A 402 0.59 11.86 15.73
C ARG A 402 0.21 13.03 16.64
N ARG A 403 0.20 12.82 17.96
CA ARG A 403 -0.04 13.90 18.95
C ARG A 403 1.05 14.97 18.89
N ASN A 404 2.32 14.58 18.85
CA ASN A 404 3.43 15.53 18.85
C ASN A 404 3.59 16.27 17.51
N TRP A 405 3.29 15.61 16.38
CA TRP A 405 3.24 16.23 15.05
C TRP A 405 1.97 17.05 14.81
N GLY A 406 0.96 16.91 15.67
CA GLY A 406 -0.37 17.47 15.45
C GLY A 406 -0.98 17.00 14.13
N SER A 407 -0.75 15.75 13.72
CA SER A 407 -1.18 15.23 12.41
C SER A 407 -2.65 14.80 12.36
N ASN A 408 -3.32 14.72 13.50
CA ASN A 408 -4.76 14.49 13.56
C ASN A 408 -5.53 15.64 12.90
N ILE A 409 -6.36 15.30 11.93
CA ILE A 409 -7.25 16.22 11.21
C ILE A 409 -8.67 15.67 11.22
N THR A 410 -9.65 16.54 11.01
CA THR A 410 -11.03 16.13 10.79
C THR A 410 -11.18 15.60 9.36
N ILE A 411 -11.62 14.35 9.21
CA ILE A 411 -12.04 13.83 7.92
C ILE A 411 -13.40 14.49 7.59
N PRO A 412 -13.54 15.19 6.45
CA PRO A 412 -14.72 16.00 6.14
C PRO A 412 -16.02 15.21 5.94
N GLY A 413 -15.95 13.87 5.95
CA GLY A 413 -17.09 12.96 5.91
C GLY A 413 -16.95 11.91 4.82
N LEU A 414 -18.05 11.24 4.47
CA LEU A 414 -18.06 10.14 3.51
C LEU A 414 -17.93 10.66 2.08
N HIS A 415 -17.07 9.98 1.32
CA HIS A 415 -16.70 10.29 -0.06
C HIS A 415 -16.96 9.09 -0.97
N VAL A 416 -17.36 9.36 -2.22
CA VAL A 416 -17.52 8.33 -3.26
C VAL A 416 -17.20 8.88 -4.66
N PHE A 417 -16.70 8.02 -5.53
CA PHE A 417 -16.57 8.30 -6.97
C PHE A 417 -17.88 8.01 -7.69
N VAL A 418 -18.28 8.91 -8.59
CA VAL A 418 -19.47 8.70 -9.43
C VAL A 418 -19.11 7.96 -10.72
N ASP A 419 -20.10 7.27 -11.29
CA ASP A 419 -20.02 6.71 -12.64
C ASP A 419 -20.74 7.63 -13.65
N TRP A 420 -20.38 7.51 -14.93
CA TRP A 420 -20.97 8.28 -16.02
C TRP A 420 -22.47 8.08 -16.20
N SER A 421 -23.02 6.94 -15.82
CA SER A 421 -24.48 6.72 -15.84
C SER A 421 -25.22 7.67 -14.88
N PHE A 422 -24.53 8.30 -13.93
CA PHE A 422 -25.20 9.15 -12.94
C PHE A 422 -25.72 10.44 -13.60
N HIS A 423 -25.06 10.94 -14.64
CA HIS A 423 -25.41 12.21 -15.29
C HIS A 423 -26.86 12.22 -15.84
N THR A 424 -27.41 11.06 -16.18
CA THR A 424 -28.77 10.89 -16.70
C THR A 424 -29.84 10.82 -15.62
N GLN A 425 -29.46 10.71 -14.34
CA GLN A 425 -30.39 10.54 -13.21
C GLN A 425 -31.15 11.83 -12.90
N GLN A 426 -32.36 11.75 -12.34
CA GLN A 426 -33.15 12.93 -11.99
C GLN A 426 -32.74 13.53 -10.63
N ASP A 427 -33.15 14.76 -10.33
CA ASP A 427 -32.77 15.48 -9.10
C ASP A 427 -33.13 14.69 -7.82
N ASP A 428 -34.31 14.05 -7.77
CA ASP A 428 -34.74 13.25 -6.62
C ASP A 428 -33.88 12.00 -6.39
N TRP A 429 -33.33 11.43 -7.46
CA TRP A 429 -32.39 10.31 -7.36
C TRP A 429 -31.13 10.75 -6.62
N TYR A 430 -30.54 11.90 -6.98
CA TYR A 430 -29.35 12.43 -6.31
C TYR A 430 -29.61 12.74 -4.84
N ARG A 431 -30.75 13.37 -4.54
CA ARG A 431 -31.16 13.68 -3.17
C ARG A 431 -31.25 12.42 -2.31
N ASN A 432 -31.90 11.38 -2.83
CA ASN A 432 -32.06 10.11 -2.11
C ASN A 432 -30.74 9.35 -2.01
N TRP A 433 -29.95 9.30 -3.07
CA TRP A 433 -28.65 8.62 -3.10
C TRP A 433 -27.67 9.20 -2.08
N VAL A 434 -27.54 10.52 -2.01
CA VAL A 434 -26.69 11.22 -1.03
C VAL A 434 -27.17 10.98 0.39
N ARG A 435 -28.47 11.21 0.67
CA ARG A 435 -29.00 11.15 2.03
C ARG A 435 -29.00 9.74 2.61
N SER A 436 -29.35 8.75 1.79
CA SER A 436 -29.37 7.34 2.21
C SER A 436 -27.97 6.81 2.60
N ARG A 437 -26.91 7.49 2.16
CA ARG A 437 -25.50 7.10 2.42
C ARG A 437 -24.74 8.09 3.30
N GLY A 438 -25.36 9.19 3.71
CA GLY A 438 -24.71 10.25 4.48
C GLY A 438 -23.49 10.84 3.77
N LEU A 439 -23.52 10.94 2.44
CA LEU A 439 -22.39 11.46 1.66
C LEU A 439 -22.20 12.96 1.94
N THR A 440 -20.94 13.37 2.12
CA THR A 440 -20.58 14.80 2.20
C THR A 440 -19.80 15.25 0.99
N MET A 441 -19.24 14.31 0.22
CA MET A 441 -18.38 14.57 -0.92
C MET A 441 -18.62 13.55 -2.05
N VAL A 442 -18.57 14.02 -3.29
CA VAL A 442 -18.66 13.19 -4.50
C VAL A 442 -17.63 13.65 -5.52
N THR A 443 -16.96 12.74 -6.22
CA THR A 443 -15.96 13.07 -7.26
C THR A 443 -16.39 12.57 -8.61
N ALA A 444 -16.21 13.41 -9.64
CA ALA A 444 -16.25 13.01 -11.03
C ALA A 444 -15.27 11.85 -11.34
N PRO A 445 -15.54 11.01 -12.34
CA PRO A 445 -14.56 10.03 -12.81
C PRO A 445 -13.36 10.70 -13.50
N ASP A 446 -12.38 9.90 -13.89
CA ASP A 446 -11.23 10.34 -14.67
C ASP A 446 -11.64 11.11 -15.93
N ALA A 447 -10.91 12.18 -16.22
CA ALA A 447 -11.05 12.93 -17.47
C ALA A 447 -10.80 12.03 -18.69
N MET A 448 -11.67 12.12 -19.69
CA MET A 448 -11.65 11.28 -20.89
C MET A 448 -11.92 12.11 -22.14
N PHE A 449 -11.23 11.79 -23.22
CA PHE A 449 -11.59 12.22 -24.56
C PHE A 449 -12.85 11.51 -25.07
N GLU A 450 -13.47 12.03 -26.13
CA GLU A 450 -14.70 11.45 -26.70
C GLU A 450 -14.48 10.06 -27.31
N ASP A 451 -13.25 9.75 -27.74
CA ASP A 451 -12.87 8.41 -28.21
C ASP A 451 -12.67 7.40 -27.07
N GLY A 452 -12.89 7.81 -25.82
CA GLY A 452 -12.80 6.96 -24.64
C GLY A 452 -11.39 6.77 -24.07
N LYS A 453 -10.38 7.47 -24.62
CA LYS A 453 -9.03 7.49 -24.04
C LYS A 453 -8.94 8.45 -22.86
N PRO A 454 -8.10 8.16 -21.86
CA PRO A 454 -7.93 9.04 -20.71
C PRO A 454 -7.22 10.35 -21.09
N ALA A 455 -7.69 11.45 -20.52
CA ALA A 455 -7.10 12.78 -20.62
C ALA A 455 -6.46 13.14 -19.27
N MET A 456 -5.21 12.73 -19.06
CA MET A 456 -4.47 12.91 -17.80
C MET A 456 -3.54 14.12 -17.85
N GLY A 457 -3.27 14.72 -16.69
CA GLY A 457 -2.37 15.87 -16.57
C GLY A 457 -2.87 17.05 -17.38
N THR A 458 -2.01 17.63 -18.21
CA THR A 458 -2.34 18.81 -19.02
C THR A 458 -3.35 18.52 -20.14
N ALA A 459 -3.59 17.25 -20.48
CA ALA A 459 -4.61 16.85 -21.44
C ALA A 459 -6.04 17.15 -20.97
N ILE A 460 -6.27 17.33 -19.66
CA ILE A 460 -7.60 17.64 -19.10
C ILE A 460 -8.18 18.90 -19.76
N ALA A 461 -7.37 19.95 -19.94
CA ALA A 461 -7.81 21.19 -20.56
C ALA A 461 -8.18 21.04 -22.06
N MET A 462 -7.73 19.95 -22.71
CA MET A 462 -8.07 19.62 -24.09
C MET A 462 -9.37 18.83 -24.20
N ALA A 463 -9.75 18.09 -23.15
CA ALA A 463 -10.99 17.33 -23.08
C ALA A 463 -12.21 18.23 -22.75
N LYS A 464 -12.40 19.32 -23.52
CA LYS A 464 -13.47 20.32 -23.29
C LYS A 464 -14.87 19.70 -23.14
N PRO A 465 -15.30 18.74 -23.98
CA PRO A 465 -16.61 18.12 -23.81
C PRO A 465 -16.76 17.38 -22.46
N PHE A 466 -15.69 16.79 -21.93
CA PHE A 466 -15.70 16.22 -20.58
C PHE A 466 -15.88 17.33 -19.54
N CYS A 467 -15.07 18.38 -19.61
CA CYS A 467 -15.10 19.49 -18.64
C CYS A 467 -16.47 20.18 -18.59
N GLU A 468 -17.09 20.42 -19.74
CA GLU A 468 -18.44 20.99 -19.87
C GLU A 468 -19.51 20.06 -19.24
N ARG A 469 -19.45 18.76 -19.52
CA ARG A 469 -20.36 17.77 -18.91
C ARG A 469 -20.19 17.69 -17.40
N THR A 470 -18.96 17.79 -16.91
CA THR A 470 -18.66 17.77 -15.47
C THR A 470 -19.14 19.04 -14.79
N ALA A 471 -19.00 20.21 -15.41
CA ALA A 471 -19.56 21.46 -14.91
C ALA A 471 -21.08 21.38 -14.79
N ALA A 472 -21.77 20.90 -15.83
CA ALA A 472 -23.22 20.72 -15.81
C ALA A 472 -23.68 19.70 -14.74
N TRP A 473 -22.87 18.67 -14.48
CA TRP A 473 -23.13 17.71 -13.40
C TRP A 473 -22.96 18.33 -12.02
N ILE A 474 -21.92 19.14 -11.81
CA ILE A 474 -21.70 19.87 -10.56
C ILE A 474 -22.91 20.75 -10.25
N ASP A 475 -23.38 21.54 -11.23
CA ASP A 475 -24.57 22.39 -11.08
C ASP A 475 -25.82 21.58 -10.68
N LYS A 476 -25.99 20.40 -11.28
CA LYS A 476 -27.10 19.49 -10.97
C LYS A 476 -27.03 18.94 -9.55
N VAL A 477 -25.83 18.54 -9.09
CA VAL A 477 -25.64 18.10 -7.70
C VAL A 477 -25.90 19.25 -6.73
N HIS A 478 -25.42 20.46 -7.01
CA HIS A 478 -25.68 21.63 -6.16
C HIS A 478 -27.16 21.98 -6.08
N LYS A 479 -27.93 21.77 -7.15
CA LYS A 479 -29.37 21.97 -7.14
C LYS A 479 -30.10 20.89 -6.33
N ALA A 480 -29.72 19.62 -6.49
CA ALA A 480 -30.40 18.49 -5.87
C ALA A 480 -30.00 18.27 -4.39
N ALA A 481 -28.73 18.46 -4.07
CA ALA A 481 -28.10 18.20 -2.78
C ALA A 481 -27.01 19.27 -2.47
N PRO A 482 -27.40 20.54 -2.21
CA PRO A 482 -26.47 21.64 -1.95
C PRO A 482 -25.53 21.43 -0.75
N GLU A 483 -25.85 20.49 0.13
CA GLU A 483 -25.02 20.10 1.28
C GLU A 483 -23.76 19.31 0.89
N VAL A 484 -23.69 18.75 -0.32
CA VAL A 484 -22.59 17.90 -0.80
C VAL A 484 -21.57 18.71 -1.59
N LYS A 485 -20.29 18.36 -1.40
CA LYS A 485 -19.19 18.91 -2.19
C LYS A 485 -18.91 18.07 -3.43
N SER A 486 -18.94 18.72 -4.60
CA SER A 486 -18.66 18.09 -5.89
C SER A 486 -17.23 18.38 -6.32
N LEU A 487 -16.47 17.31 -6.59
CA LEU A 487 -15.01 17.35 -6.69
C LEU A 487 -14.58 16.87 -8.07
N PHE A 488 -13.49 17.44 -8.57
CA PHE A 488 -12.93 17.10 -9.88
C PHE A 488 -11.69 16.22 -9.72
N TYR A 489 -11.63 15.12 -10.48
CA TYR A 489 -10.49 14.21 -10.49
C TYR A 489 -9.29 14.83 -11.21
N ILE A 490 -8.13 14.85 -10.57
CA ILE A 490 -6.86 15.17 -11.21
C ILE A 490 -5.80 14.13 -10.87
N ASN A 491 -4.87 13.93 -11.79
CA ASN A 491 -3.59 13.32 -11.51
C ASN A 491 -2.50 14.23 -12.10
N CYS A 492 -1.54 14.62 -11.26
CA CYS A 492 -0.49 15.57 -11.63
C CYS A 492 0.83 14.93 -12.02
N THR A 493 0.91 13.60 -12.07
CA THR A 493 2.13 12.88 -12.46
C THR A 493 2.02 12.25 -13.84
N LEU A 494 0.86 11.70 -14.22
CA LEU A 494 0.64 11.19 -15.59
C LEU A 494 0.24 12.33 -16.53
N CYS A 495 0.72 12.28 -17.78
CA CYS A 495 0.20 13.14 -18.83
C CYS A 495 -0.05 12.37 -20.12
N THR A 496 -1.25 12.51 -20.69
CA THR A 496 -1.61 11.91 -21.99
C THR A 496 -1.80 12.96 -23.09
N GLU A 497 -1.29 14.17 -22.89
CA GLU A 497 -1.32 15.20 -23.93
C GLU A 497 -0.51 14.71 -25.16
N PRO A 498 -1.06 14.80 -26.38
CA PRO A 498 -0.31 14.47 -27.59
C PRO A 498 0.99 15.30 -27.68
N GLY A 499 2.13 14.62 -27.80
CA GLY A 499 3.46 15.27 -27.84
C GLY A 499 3.99 15.75 -26.49
N ALA A 500 3.40 15.32 -25.37
CA ALA A 500 3.86 15.68 -24.02
C ALA A 500 5.34 15.36 -23.77
N VAL A 501 5.83 14.24 -24.31
CA VAL A 501 7.21 13.78 -24.11
C VAL A 501 8.23 14.78 -24.67
N GLU A 502 7.95 15.37 -25.83
CA GLU A 502 8.80 16.39 -26.44
C GLU A 502 8.56 17.75 -25.81
N LYS A 503 7.29 18.10 -25.56
CA LYS A 503 6.88 19.40 -25.01
C LYS A 503 7.43 19.64 -23.60
N TYR A 504 7.49 18.58 -22.79
CA TYR A 504 7.86 18.63 -21.37
C TYR A 504 9.18 17.88 -21.08
N ALA A 505 10.16 18.03 -21.98
CA ALA A 505 11.40 17.27 -21.93
C ALA A 505 12.22 17.45 -20.64
N ASP A 506 12.14 18.62 -20.01
CA ASP A 506 12.83 18.97 -18.75
C ASP A 506 12.16 18.40 -17.49
N SER A 507 10.99 17.77 -17.63
CA SER A 507 10.12 17.39 -16.52
C SER A 507 9.90 15.88 -16.42
N LYS A 508 10.54 15.07 -17.26
CA LYS A 508 10.33 13.62 -17.32
C LYS A 508 10.76 12.94 -16.02
N LEU A 509 9.96 11.99 -15.54
CA LEU A 509 10.42 11.05 -14.52
C LEU A 509 11.25 9.95 -15.20
N ILE A 510 12.57 10.15 -15.23
CA ILE A 510 13.53 9.23 -15.84
C ILE A 510 14.11 8.32 -14.76
N ASP A 511 14.23 7.02 -15.03
CA ASP A 511 14.85 6.03 -14.16
C ASP A 511 16.40 5.98 -14.28
N ALA A 512 17.03 5.13 -13.48
CA ALA A 512 18.50 4.98 -13.46
C ALA A 512 19.07 4.41 -14.77
N SER A 513 18.24 3.79 -15.62
CA SER A 513 18.60 3.26 -16.93
C SER A 513 18.44 4.29 -18.04
N GLY A 514 17.94 5.48 -17.74
CA GLY A 514 17.71 6.55 -18.71
C GLY A 514 16.36 6.45 -19.42
N ASN A 515 15.46 5.56 -19.00
CA ASN A 515 14.14 5.43 -19.60
C ASN A 515 13.13 6.30 -18.87
N GLN A 516 12.21 6.91 -19.60
CA GLN A 516 11.07 7.59 -18.98
C GLN A 516 10.10 6.54 -18.43
N GLN A 517 9.73 6.70 -17.17
CA GLN A 517 8.75 5.83 -16.52
C GLN A 517 7.36 6.06 -17.09
N THR A 518 6.57 5.00 -17.12
CA THR A 518 5.17 5.02 -17.57
C THR A 518 4.30 4.25 -16.59
N MET A 519 3.00 4.55 -16.60
CA MET A 519 2.01 3.81 -15.85
C MET A 519 0.75 3.63 -16.68
N SER A 520 0.01 2.54 -16.43
CA SER A 520 -1.24 2.25 -17.11
C SER A 520 -2.33 3.26 -16.76
N ALA A 521 -2.94 3.87 -17.78
CA ALA A 521 -4.14 4.67 -17.66
C ALA A 521 -5.32 3.94 -18.31
N GLY A 522 -6.42 3.76 -17.57
CA GLY A 522 -7.59 3.00 -18.02
C GLY A 522 -8.35 3.69 -19.14
N CYS A 523 -8.93 2.90 -20.05
CA CYS A 523 -9.78 3.39 -21.14
C CYS A 523 -11.25 3.01 -20.91
N ARG A 524 -12.19 3.87 -21.32
CA ARG A 524 -13.64 3.62 -21.17
C ARG A 524 -14.12 2.38 -21.91
N SER A 525 -13.53 2.08 -23.08
CA SER A 525 -13.86 0.89 -23.89
C SER A 525 -13.28 -0.41 -23.34
N GLY A 526 -12.62 -0.38 -22.18
CA GLY A 526 -11.78 -1.46 -21.67
C GLY A 526 -10.33 -1.35 -22.19
N GLY A 527 -9.40 -1.89 -21.41
CA GLY A 527 -7.96 -1.84 -21.67
C GLY A 527 -7.25 -0.65 -21.03
N TYR A 528 -5.94 -0.55 -21.30
CA TYR A 528 -5.04 0.46 -20.73
C TYR A 528 -4.12 1.02 -21.81
N ILE A 529 -3.74 2.29 -21.66
CA ILE A 529 -2.64 2.89 -22.43
C ILE A 529 -1.48 3.24 -21.49
N PRO A 530 -0.22 3.14 -21.96
CA PRO A 530 0.92 3.62 -21.19
C PRO A 530 0.92 5.15 -21.19
N ALA A 531 0.82 5.75 -20.00
CA ALA A 531 0.92 7.18 -19.81
C ALA A 531 2.31 7.55 -19.27
N PRO A 532 3.06 8.45 -19.94
CA PRO A 532 4.35 8.92 -19.46
C PRO A 532 4.23 9.71 -18.16
N LEU A 533 5.19 9.49 -17.25
CA LEU A 533 5.27 10.16 -15.96
C LEU A 533 6.17 11.40 -16.01
N PHE A 534 5.75 12.46 -15.31
CA PHE A 534 6.44 13.74 -15.20
C PHE A 534 6.46 14.20 -13.75
N VAL A 535 7.54 14.85 -13.35
CA VAL A 535 7.72 15.45 -12.03
C VAL A 535 7.27 16.90 -12.10
N SER A 536 6.33 17.33 -11.25
CA SER A 536 5.86 18.71 -11.23
C SER A 536 6.70 19.59 -10.30
N THR A 537 7.48 20.54 -10.83
CA THR A 537 8.17 21.56 -10.00
C THR A 537 7.64 22.96 -10.29
N LEU A 538 7.96 23.94 -9.44
CA LEU A 538 7.63 25.34 -9.72
C LEU A 538 8.40 25.91 -10.92
N ASN A 539 9.52 25.28 -11.30
CA ASN A 539 10.47 25.81 -12.26
C ASN A 539 10.33 25.18 -13.64
N ASN A 540 9.97 23.90 -13.71
CA ASN A 540 9.96 23.15 -14.96
C ASN A 540 8.70 23.40 -15.82
N SER A 541 8.77 23.01 -17.09
CA SER A 541 7.74 23.31 -18.06
C SER A 541 6.41 22.60 -17.77
N TYR A 542 6.45 21.35 -17.29
CA TYR A 542 5.24 20.59 -16.97
C TYR A 542 4.54 21.12 -15.72
N GLY A 543 5.25 21.36 -14.62
CA GLY A 543 4.64 21.85 -13.38
C GLY A 543 3.95 23.21 -13.55
N LYS A 544 4.52 24.09 -14.38
CA LYS A 544 3.86 25.36 -14.78
C LYS A 544 2.57 25.09 -15.57
N ALA A 545 2.62 24.23 -16.58
CA ALA A 545 1.44 23.90 -17.40
C ALA A 545 0.36 23.17 -16.59
N MET A 546 0.75 22.30 -15.66
CA MET A 546 -0.16 21.60 -14.76
C MET A 546 -0.87 22.58 -13.83
N MET A 547 -0.17 23.60 -13.32
CA MET A 547 -0.80 24.67 -12.53
C MET A 547 -1.81 25.48 -13.37
N GLU A 548 -1.52 25.77 -14.63
CA GLU A 548 -2.49 26.40 -15.54
C GLU A 548 -3.70 25.49 -15.81
N THR A 549 -3.50 24.18 -15.88
CA THR A 549 -4.60 23.20 -16.01
C THR A 549 -5.47 23.20 -14.75
N VAL A 550 -4.87 23.26 -13.55
CA VAL A 550 -5.60 23.40 -12.29
C VAL A 550 -6.42 24.69 -12.27
N LYS A 551 -5.85 25.81 -12.71
CA LYS A 551 -6.57 27.09 -12.79
C LYS A 551 -7.76 26.99 -13.74
N TYR A 552 -7.56 26.42 -14.93
CA TYR A 552 -8.64 26.16 -15.88
C TYR A 552 -9.77 25.34 -15.24
N ILE A 553 -9.46 24.25 -14.54
CA ILE A 553 -10.48 23.43 -13.86
C ILE A 553 -11.24 24.27 -12.81
N VAL A 554 -10.52 25.01 -11.96
CA VAL A 554 -11.13 25.79 -10.88
C VAL A 554 -11.97 26.97 -11.40
N GLU A 555 -11.57 27.58 -12.51
CA GLU A 555 -12.18 28.79 -13.05
C GLU A 555 -13.32 28.48 -14.04
N GLU A 556 -13.16 27.44 -14.87
CA GLU A 556 -14.13 27.08 -15.91
C GLU A 556 -15.10 25.98 -15.45
N VAL A 557 -14.60 24.92 -14.81
CA VAL A 557 -15.44 23.80 -14.33
C VAL A 557 -16.05 24.09 -12.96
N LYS A 558 -15.39 24.91 -12.15
CA LYS A 558 -15.86 25.43 -10.86
C LYS A 558 -16.27 24.38 -9.82
N PRO A 559 -15.54 23.26 -9.65
CA PRO A 559 -15.84 22.29 -8.60
C PRO A 559 -15.67 22.91 -7.20
N ASP A 560 -16.22 22.28 -6.15
CA ASP A 560 -15.95 22.67 -4.75
C ASP A 560 -14.51 22.37 -4.31
N GLY A 561 -13.80 21.54 -5.09
CA GLY A 561 -12.46 21.08 -4.75
C GLY A 561 -11.94 20.03 -5.73
N LEU A 562 -10.76 19.49 -5.43
CA LEU A 562 -10.08 18.51 -6.27
C LEU A 562 -9.82 17.20 -5.51
N TYR A 563 -10.02 16.08 -6.19
CA TYR A 563 -9.38 14.83 -5.83
C TYR A 563 -8.02 14.77 -6.52
N HIS A 564 -6.95 14.59 -5.76
CA HIS A 564 -5.62 14.38 -6.31
C HIS A 564 -5.20 12.93 -6.17
N ASP A 565 -5.31 12.18 -7.26
CA ASP A 565 -4.78 10.83 -7.33
C ASP A 565 -3.24 10.85 -7.37
N ILE A 566 -2.60 9.84 -6.78
CA ILE A 566 -1.13 9.73 -6.66
C ILE A 566 -0.54 11.04 -6.11
N PHE A 567 -1.09 11.46 -4.98
CA PHE A 567 -0.53 12.58 -4.25
C PHE A 567 0.93 12.24 -3.89
N ASN A 568 1.28 11.00 -3.55
CA ASN A 568 2.65 10.54 -3.26
C ASN A 568 3.69 10.56 -4.42
N SER A 569 3.57 11.42 -5.44
CA SER A 569 4.67 11.79 -6.37
C SER A 569 5.20 10.68 -7.29
N GLY A 570 4.31 9.96 -7.99
CA GLY A 570 4.69 8.93 -8.97
C GLY A 570 5.10 7.58 -8.38
N GLY A 571 4.83 7.39 -7.09
CA GLY A 571 5.16 6.18 -6.33
C GLY A 571 6.10 6.48 -5.17
N TYR A 572 5.95 5.71 -4.08
CA TYR A 572 6.79 5.87 -2.89
C TYR A 572 8.27 5.70 -3.20
N GLY A 573 9.09 6.65 -2.74
CA GLY A 573 10.55 6.62 -2.94
C GLY A 573 11.00 6.84 -4.39
N ALA A 574 10.14 7.33 -5.29
CA ALA A 574 10.49 7.54 -6.69
C ALA A 574 11.70 8.47 -6.84
N LYS A 575 12.66 8.04 -7.68
CA LYS A 575 13.86 8.79 -8.04
C LYS A 575 13.79 9.28 -9.47
N ALA A 576 14.31 10.48 -9.69
CA ALA A 576 14.38 11.12 -11.00
C ALA A 576 15.83 11.40 -11.39
N PHE A 577 16.17 11.09 -12.65
CA PHE A 577 17.51 11.27 -13.21
C PHE A 577 17.50 12.25 -14.38
N GLY A 578 18.61 12.94 -14.62
CA GLY A 578 18.75 13.83 -15.79
C GLY A 578 17.87 15.09 -15.78
N ILE A 579 17.20 15.39 -14.67
CA ILE A 579 16.40 16.60 -14.45
C ILE A 579 17.03 17.50 -13.37
N GLU A 580 16.31 18.55 -12.95
CA GLU A 580 16.71 19.42 -11.85
C GLU A 580 17.12 18.62 -10.60
N TRP A 581 18.26 18.97 -10.02
CA TRP A 581 18.76 18.35 -8.80
C TRP A 581 18.08 18.95 -7.57
N ASP A 582 17.54 18.12 -6.68
CA ASP A 582 16.88 18.57 -5.45
C ASP A 582 17.82 19.15 -4.38
N GLY A 583 19.13 19.15 -4.64
CA GLY A 583 20.14 19.73 -3.77
C GLY A 583 20.67 18.81 -2.67
N CYS A 584 20.15 17.58 -2.56
CA CYS A 584 20.52 16.69 -1.45
C CYS A 584 20.51 15.19 -1.75
N THR A 585 19.98 14.72 -2.89
CA THR A 585 19.97 13.28 -3.20
C THR A 585 21.15 12.92 -4.11
N VAL A 586 21.93 11.90 -3.76
CA VAL A 586 23.01 11.37 -4.61
C VAL A 586 23.03 9.86 -4.56
N ARG A 587 23.60 9.25 -5.58
CA ARG A 587 23.98 7.83 -5.53
C ARG A 587 25.35 7.72 -4.90
N ILE A 588 25.46 6.85 -3.89
CA ILE A 588 26.70 6.58 -3.16
C ILE A 588 27.10 5.13 -3.42
N ASN A 589 28.36 4.90 -3.75
CA ASN A 589 28.90 3.54 -3.79
C ASN A 589 28.99 3.01 -2.35
N PRO A 590 28.31 1.89 -2.01
CA PRO A 590 28.25 1.41 -0.63
C PRO A 590 29.60 0.90 -0.11
N ASP A 591 30.53 0.53 -0.98
CA ASP A 591 31.85 0.00 -0.61
C ASP A 591 32.91 1.09 -0.49
N THR A 592 32.88 2.10 -1.38
CA THR A 592 33.89 3.17 -1.39
C THR A 592 33.45 4.43 -0.67
N HIS A 593 32.13 4.59 -0.49
CA HIS A 593 31.45 5.79 0.02
C HIS A 593 31.58 7.02 -0.88
N GLU A 594 32.00 6.83 -2.14
CA GLU A 594 32.11 7.90 -3.12
C GLU A 594 30.77 8.18 -3.83
N VAL A 595 30.55 9.43 -4.20
CA VAL A 595 29.40 9.83 -5.00
C VAL A 595 29.57 9.34 -6.44
N THR A 596 28.66 8.51 -6.92
CA THR A 596 28.67 8.00 -8.29
C THR A 596 27.82 8.83 -9.25
N GLY A 597 26.98 9.72 -8.72
CA GLY A 597 26.17 10.63 -9.53
C GLY A 597 25.09 11.37 -8.74
N LYS A 598 24.58 12.46 -9.31
CA LYS A 598 23.40 13.16 -8.80
C LYS A 598 22.13 12.47 -9.29
N CYS A 599 21.12 12.45 -8.44
CA CYS A 599 19.73 12.12 -8.77
C CYS A 599 18.83 12.95 -7.86
N SER A 600 17.52 12.87 -8.01
CA SER A 600 16.58 13.61 -7.16
C SER A 600 15.50 12.70 -6.61
N SER A 601 15.03 12.98 -5.41
CA SER A 601 13.76 12.46 -4.90
C SER A 601 12.60 13.21 -5.55
N ALA A 602 11.66 12.48 -6.16
CA ALA A 602 10.44 13.09 -6.71
C ALA A 602 9.64 13.80 -5.60
N ALA A 603 9.55 13.20 -4.42
CA ALA A 603 8.85 13.78 -3.27
C ALA A 603 9.43 15.13 -2.82
N LEU A 604 10.76 15.32 -2.92
CA LEU A 604 11.42 16.59 -2.61
C LEU A 604 11.21 17.63 -3.72
N LEU A 605 11.34 17.23 -4.99
CA LEU A 605 11.13 18.13 -6.13
C LEU A 605 9.69 18.66 -6.22
N GLU A 606 8.69 17.81 -5.93
CA GLU A 606 7.28 18.19 -6.04
C GLU A 606 6.72 18.87 -4.79
N ARG A 607 7.50 18.90 -3.69
CA ARG A 607 7.05 19.44 -2.39
C ARG A 607 6.48 20.85 -2.52
N ASP A 608 7.25 21.75 -3.12
CA ASP A 608 6.91 23.17 -3.17
C ASP A 608 5.79 23.44 -4.20
N TRP A 609 5.68 22.59 -5.22
CA TRP A 609 4.56 22.62 -6.15
C TRP A 609 3.24 22.24 -5.46
N HIS A 610 3.23 21.19 -4.63
CA HIS A 610 2.07 20.81 -3.83
C HIS A 610 1.68 21.89 -2.82
N VAL A 611 2.65 22.56 -2.19
CA VAL A 611 2.38 23.72 -1.32
C VAL A 611 1.66 24.80 -2.10
N ALA A 612 2.12 25.13 -3.31
CA ALA A 612 1.49 26.13 -4.17
C ALA A 612 0.06 25.72 -4.60
N LEU A 613 -0.15 24.45 -4.97
CA LEU A 613 -1.47 23.91 -5.30
C LEU A 613 -2.45 24.04 -4.13
N VAL A 614 -2.08 23.53 -2.96
CA VAL A 614 -2.96 23.55 -1.78
C VAL A 614 -3.24 24.98 -1.35
N LYS A 615 -2.25 25.87 -1.43
CA LYS A 615 -2.46 27.30 -1.18
C LYS A 615 -3.45 27.92 -2.17
N TYR A 616 -3.27 27.68 -3.48
CA TYR A 616 -4.15 28.21 -4.52
C TYR A 616 -5.62 27.83 -4.29
N LEU A 617 -5.87 26.57 -3.92
CA LEU A 617 -7.21 26.05 -3.60
C LEU A 617 -7.79 26.66 -2.32
N ARG A 618 -7.02 26.70 -1.23
CA ARG A 618 -7.46 27.24 0.06
C ARG A 618 -7.79 28.73 0.00
N ASP A 619 -6.99 29.51 -0.70
CA ASP A 619 -7.24 30.95 -0.91
C ASP A 619 -8.60 31.19 -1.62
N ARG A 620 -9.09 30.19 -2.35
CA ARG A 620 -10.38 30.19 -3.06
C ARG A 620 -11.47 29.39 -2.34
N LYS A 621 -11.23 29.01 -1.07
CA LYS A 621 -12.15 28.21 -0.24
C LYS A 621 -12.54 26.86 -0.88
N LYS A 622 -11.63 26.28 -1.67
CA LYS A 622 -11.79 24.97 -2.28
C LYS A 622 -11.17 23.89 -1.38
N ILE A 623 -11.74 22.69 -1.39
CA ILE A 623 -11.20 21.54 -0.66
C ILE A 623 -10.27 20.70 -1.54
N ILE A 624 -9.42 19.88 -0.90
CA ILE A 624 -8.57 18.90 -1.58
C ILE A 624 -8.43 17.67 -0.69
N PHE A 625 -8.40 16.52 -1.33
CA PHE A 625 -8.19 15.18 -0.77
C PHE A 625 -7.38 14.39 -1.79
N GLY A 626 -6.62 13.40 -1.33
CA GLY A 626 -5.76 12.66 -2.25
C GLY A 626 -5.63 11.18 -1.93
N ASN A 627 -5.02 10.47 -2.87
CA ASN A 627 -4.60 9.09 -2.72
C ASN A 627 -3.09 9.03 -2.52
N GLY A 628 -2.62 8.32 -1.50
CA GLY A 628 -1.21 8.28 -1.13
C GLY A 628 -0.80 9.44 -0.21
N PRO A 629 -0.47 9.21 1.06
CA PRO A 629 0.13 10.21 1.95
C PRO A 629 1.45 10.79 1.44
N GLY A 630 1.72 12.05 1.83
CA GLY A 630 2.97 12.72 1.47
C GLY A 630 4.18 12.18 2.23
N GLU A 631 5.29 12.01 1.52
CA GLU A 631 6.55 11.46 2.05
C GLU A 631 7.44 12.49 2.76
N THR A 632 7.02 13.75 2.82
CA THR A 632 7.78 14.83 3.48
C THR A 632 6.96 15.46 4.60
N ARG A 633 7.65 16.06 5.57
CA ARG A 633 7.00 16.80 6.66
C ARG A 633 6.21 17.97 6.14
N THR A 634 6.76 18.72 5.20
CA THR A 634 6.09 19.86 4.57
C THR A 634 4.74 19.44 4.00
N ARG A 635 4.69 18.30 3.29
CA ARG A 635 3.44 17.78 2.74
C ARG A 635 2.48 17.27 3.81
N THR A 636 2.98 16.58 4.84
CA THR A 636 2.16 16.15 5.99
C THR A 636 1.53 17.36 6.71
N ASN A 637 2.27 18.46 6.80
CA ASN A 637 1.82 19.72 7.39
C ASN A 637 0.84 20.50 6.51
N LEU A 638 0.64 20.10 5.26
CA LEU A 638 -0.47 20.61 4.47
C LEU A 638 -1.81 20.16 5.06
N LYS A 639 -1.88 19.11 5.89
CA LYS A 639 -3.14 18.63 6.51
C LYS A 639 -4.22 18.33 5.46
N VAL A 640 -3.80 17.79 4.32
CA VAL A 640 -4.70 17.28 3.28
C VAL A 640 -5.14 15.87 3.69
N PRO A 641 -6.45 15.57 3.78
CA PRO A 641 -6.92 14.21 3.96
C PRO A 641 -6.46 13.33 2.81
N THR A 642 -5.84 12.21 3.13
CA THR A 642 -5.43 11.20 2.14
C THR A 642 -5.98 9.85 2.54
N PHE A 643 -6.23 8.99 1.55
CA PHE A 643 -6.51 7.58 1.80
C PHE A 643 -5.51 6.68 1.05
N GLU A 644 -5.60 5.39 1.32
CA GLU A 644 -4.97 4.33 0.55
C GLU A 644 -6.02 3.37 0.00
N GLU A 645 -5.86 2.93 -1.26
CA GLU A 645 -6.79 1.98 -1.88
C GLU A 645 -6.59 0.57 -1.30
N THR A 646 -7.53 0.12 -0.47
CA THR A 646 -7.40 -1.16 0.23
C THR A 646 -7.96 -2.33 -0.55
N TYR A 647 -8.40 -2.12 -1.79
CA TYR A 647 -8.96 -3.17 -2.65
C TYR A 647 -7.96 -4.31 -2.85
N PHE A 648 -6.67 -3.99 -2.96
CA PHE A 648 -5.62 -4.98 -3.19
C PHE A 648 -5.01 -5.55 -1.89
N SER A 649 -5.08 -4.82 -0.78
CA SER A 649 -4.50 -5.23 0.49
C SER A 649 -4.90 -4.23 1.57
N ALA A 650 -5.44 -4.65 2.72
CA ALA A 650 -5.64 -3.72 3.81
C ALA A 650 -4.30 -3.28 4.42
N SER A 651 -3.23 -4.06 4.20
CA SER A 651 -1.87 -3.73 4.66
C SER A 651 -1.28 -2.43 4.09
N VAL A 652 -1.85 -1.82 3.03
CA VAL A 652 -1.39 -0.52 2.51
C VAL A 652 -1.81 0.66 3.38
N VAL A 653 -2.84 0.50 4.23
CA VAL A 653 -3.28 1.56 5.17
C VAL A 653 -2.16 1.99 6.11
N ARG A 654 -1.14 1.14 6.31
CA ARG A 654 0.03 1.47 7.11
C ARG A 654 0.73 2.76 6.69
N ASP A 655 0.70 3.09 5.41
CA ASP A 655 1.37 4.27 4.88
C ASP A 655 0.67 5.55 5.37
N THR A 656 -0.61 5.46 5.74
CA THR A 656 -1.42 6.58 6.26
C THR A 656 -1.41 6.73 7.79
N HIS A 657 -0.76 5.81 8.52
CA HIS A 657 -0.82 5.77 9.98
C HIS A 657 -0.34 7.05 10.67
N LEU A 658 0.55 7.82 10.05
CA LEU A 658 1.05 9.09 10.61
C LEU A 658 0.31 10.34 10.11
N SER A 659 -0.61 10.20 9.15
CA SER A 659 -1.39 11.29 8.56
C SER A 659 -2.89 11.08 8.77
N THR A 660 -3.61 10.51 7.81
CA THR A 660 -5.05 10.28 7.85
C THR A 660 -5.31 8.79 7.70
N PRO A 661 -5.48 8.01 8.79
CA PRO A 661 -5.56 6.55 8.75
C PRO A 661 -6.87 6.07 8.12
N TRP A 662 -6.99 6.29 6.81
CA TRP A 662 -8.19 6.09 6.01
C TRP A 662 -7.87 5.12 4.89
N GLY A 663 -8.47 3.93 4.96
CA GLY A 663 -8.52 3.01 3.84
C GLY A 663 -9.74 3.29 2.98
N TYR A 664 -9.55 3.53 1.68
CA TYR A 664 -10.64 3.50 0.72
C TYR A 664 -10.94 2.05 0.36
N GLY A 665 -11.87 1.49 1.13
CA GLY A 665 -12.35 0.12 1.01
C GLY A 665 -13.84 0.11 0.72
N ASN A 666 -14.23 0.40 -0.51
CA ASN A 666 -15.43 -0.23 -1.04
C ASN A 666 -14.97 -1.55 -1.61
N LEU A 667 -15.06 -2.64 -0.84
CA LEU A 667 -15.27 -3.95 -1.45
C LEU A 667 -16.60 -3.80 -2.19
N PRO A 668 -16.62 -3.64 -3.53
CA PRO A 668 -17.81 -3.19 -4.23
C PRO A 668 -18.98 -4.19 -4.18
N TRP A 669 -18.80 -5.29 -3.45
CA TRP A 669 -19.67 -6.45 -3.28
C TRP A 669 -20.15 -6.64 -1.84
N ALA A 670 -19.55 -5.95 -0.86
CA ALA A 670 -20.01 -5.96 0.54
C ALA A 670 -21.19 -5.00 0.77
N ASP A 671 -21.52 -4.18 -0.23
CA ASP A 671 -22.75 -3.40 -0.27
C ASP A 671 -23.85 -4.20 -1.01
N PRO A 672 -24.69 -4.97 -0.30
CA PRO A 672 -25.86 -5.59 -0.92
C PRO A 672 -26.78 -4.55 -1.59
N SER A 673 -26.71 -3.26 -1.22
CA SER A 673 -27.50 -2.16 -1.81
C SER A 673 -27.15 -1.83 -3.26
N ARG A 674 -26.01 -2.29 -3.79
CA ARG A 674 -25.75 -2.21 -5.25
C ARG A 674 -26.73 -3.08 -6.06
N GLY A 675 -27.27 -4.14 -5.46
CA GLY A 675 -28.36 -4.94 -6.04
C GLY A 675 -29.76 -4.35 -5.84
N TYR A 676 -29.93 -3.30 -5.02
CA TYR A 676 -31.24 -2.70 -4.75
C TYR A 676 -31.66 -1.61 -5.76
N TYR A 677 -30.84 -1.34 -6.78
CA TYR A 677 -31.16 -0.37 -7.83
C TYR A 677 -30.81 -0.86 -9.24
N THR A 678 -30.99 -2.15 -9.53
CA THR A 678 -31.51 -2.50 -10.85
C THR A 678 -32.97 -2.04 -10.87
N PRO A 679 -33.38 -1.09 -11.73
CA PRO A 679 -34.80 -0.85 -11.94
C PRO A 679 -35.39 -2.19 -12.36
N SER A 680 -36.38 -2.67 -11.62
CA SER A 680 -37.33 -3.61 -12.18
C SER A 680 -37.97 -2.92 -13.39
N GLY A 681 -37.50 -3.29 -14.58
CA GLY A 681 -38.01 -2.92 -15.88
C GLY A 681 -37.87 -4.11 -16.80
#